data_AF-U1NV32-F1
#
_entry.id   AF-U1NV32-F1
#
_cell.length_a   1.000
_cell.length_b   1.000
_cell.length_c   1.000
_cell.angle_alpha   90.00
_cell.angle_beta   90.00
_cell.angle_gamma   90.00
#
_symmetry.space_group_name_H-M   'P 1'
#
loop_
_entity.id
_entity.type
_entity.pdbx_description
1 polymer ?
#
loop_
_entity_poly.entity_id
_entity_poly.type
_entity_poly.pdbx_seq_one_letter_code
_entity_poly.pdbx_strand_id
1 'polypeptide(L)'
;MDPVYSTATGTDLRDTLTSVADTDGVEGLLLLATPMEAVVEDAFEATLEALSVPVFGGVFPEIIHDGEPTETGLLAVGLPAEPTITTLENASDPDREFAADLDPELPAEGYETAFVFVDAYADEVPTVIESLFRTYGVGLNFIGGGAGRLDDESSPSLFTNEGVIGDAAVMAAVDVPMEIGVKHGWETIAGPFRVTGADGPTVTELDGEPAFSVYQDVVEEHADTVVTRENFFEVAKSYPFGITRLDAEQIVRDPFDVDGDALTCFGSVPEGEFVNILTGDIDSLVSAAGDAYEAAVDDDGERGAVCLRLYLAATLSRRRVRPRAVGRRRRRGIAGWRAHHRRDRQRWLRASGLLQQDRRDRSDGRQMSSRQQRIQTLYEISLSIGPKETLAATAEEALSGYLQKLNCSVGGVYRREDDGSYDPVATVPTDPPADGLLAAASDNLPVVHSTEELGEILPIATETDAGGWCYLFELPDFGALVLGKHTGELDSVTQSALTEVNRRLADVCQSKLTERQLRKERNRSHAVFDALPEPVARTVVEDGTEYIKTCNKPFRQTFGLPDETPGRGLLDELTPETVGGKRRATDTAGKRQYVTTETRCPTKNGHGEFLFHSVPVESEYEAEYIQLYVDISDQKKRERDLERYERLVENLPIGVFQTTPGPDGEFRLVNQGLVDILEADSKEYFDDIAPSDLYLDPERRQEFSERLLAEGAVEGVELQFETAAGNPLWVEISGIVTEEDGEPVFELAMQDISARKERDQQLSVLNRVLRHNLRNAINVIEGNAALLGDAVEEEHLQASVEGIERRVKNLKQLSEKAVTVRSVFDKGRRIDTVCDVGELLEAVATEFESRHMEASFTVGEFDAPVRQSR
;
A
#
# COMPACT_ATOMS: atom_id res chain seq x y z
N MET A 1 -26.19 37.09 18.49
CA MET A 1 -26.57 36.85 19.90
C MET A 1 -25.99 35.51 20.32
N ASP A 2 -25.78 35.28 21.62
CA ASP A 2 -25.28 33.98 22.08
C ASP A 2 -26.40 32.93 22.01
N PRO A 3 -26.13 31.72 21.48
CA PRO A 3 -27.11 30.66 21.42
C PRO A 3 -27.43 30.11 22.82
N VAL A 4 -28.66 29.65 23.03
CA VAL A 4 -29.11 29.10 24.32
C VAL A 4 -29.23 27.59 24.21
N TYR A 5 -28.44 26.88 25.02
CA TYR A 5 -28.52 25.43 25.16
C TYR A 5 -29.45 25.03 26.32
N SER A 6 -30.36 24.10 26.09
CA SER A 6 -31.30 23.61 27.09
C SER A 6 -31.49 22.10 27.02
N THR A 7 -31.58 21.47 28.18
CA THR A 7 -32.05 20.08 28.34
C THR A 7 -33.41 20.03 29.04
N ALA A 8 -34.11 21.16 29.10
CA ALA A 8 -35.41 21.27 29.73
C ALA A 8 -36.48 20.50 28.94
N THR A 9 -37.58 20.15 29.59
CA THR A 9 -38.70 19.39 28.98
C THR A 9 -40.03 20.04 29.33
N GLY A 10 -41.07 19.79 28.53
CA GLY A 10 -42.42 20.30 28.78
C GLY A 10 -42.48 21.82 28.90
N THR A 11 -43.11 22.32 29.97
CA THR A 11 -43.31 23.77 30.19
C THR A 11 -42.01 24.54 30.34
N ASP A 12 -40.97 23.94 30.92
CA ASP A 12 -39.68 24.61 31.15
C ASP A 12 -38.95 24.84 29.83
N LEU A 13 -39.09 23.91 28.87
CA LEU A 13 -38.58 24.08 27.51
C LEU A 13 -39.32 25.22 26.79
N ARG A 14 -40.65 25.24 26.89
CA ARG A 14 -41.47 26.31 26.33
C ARG A 14 -41.10 27.69 26.88
N ASP A 15 -40.93 27.81 28.20
CA ASP A 15 -40.55 29.06 28.84
C ASP A 15 -39.15 29.51 28.37
N THR A 16 -38.22 28.56 28.20
CA THR A 16 -36.89 28.83 27.66
C THR A 16 -36.96 29.37 26.24
N LEU A 17 -37.67 28.68 25.33
CA LEU A 17 -37.79 29.10 23.93
C LEU A 17 -38.53 30.43 23.78
N THR A 18 -39.60 30.64 24.56
CA THR A 18 -40.33 31.92 24.59
C THR A 18 -39.43 33.05 25.06
N SER A 19 -38.60 32.82 26.09
CA SER A 19 -37.65 33.83 26.56
C SER A 19 -36.61 34.20 25.51
N VAL A 20 -36.19 33.26 24.65
CA VAL A 20 -35.26 33.56 23.55
C VAL A 20 -35.98 34.33 22.44
N ALA A 21 -37.18 33.89 22.05
CA ALA A 21 -38.00 34.54 21.03
C ALA A 21 -38.37 35.99 21.40
N ASP A 22 -38.68 36.25 22.68
CA ASP A 22 -39.05 37.59 23.17
C ASP A 22 -37.83 38.49 23.48
N THR A 23 -36.60 38.05 23.19
CA THR A 23 -35.40 38.87 23.40
C THR A 23 -35.35 40.00 22.36
N ASP A 24 -35.09 41.24 22.81
CA ASP A 24 -35.01 42.41 21.93
C ASP A 24 -34.04 42.19 20.75
N GLY A 25 -34.55 42.32 19.52
CA GLY A 25 -33.79 42.15 18.28
C GLY A 25 -33.77 40.73 17.72
N VAL A 26 -34.52 39.79 18.31
CA VAL A 26 -34.80 38.47 17.72
C VAL A 26 -36.07 38.57 16.89
N GLU A 27 -35.96 38.26 15.60
CA GLU A 27 -37.08 38.25 14.65
C GLU A 27 -37.37 36.86 14.09
N GLY A 28 -36.53 35.86 14.39
CA GLY A 28 -36.72 34.46 14.03
C GLY A 28 -35.89 33.53 14.92
N LEU A 29 -36.19 32.23 14.87
CA LEU A 29 -35.54 31.24 15.72
C LEU A 29 -35.10 30.00 14.93
N LEU A 30 -33.80 29.68 14.99
CA LEU A 30 -33.23 28.42 14.50
C LEU A 30 -33.09 27.44 15.67
N LEU A 31 -33.66 26.25 15.52
CA LEU A 31 -33.58 25.17 16.51
C LEU A 31 -32.77 23.99 15.99
N LEU A 32 -31.75 23.57 16.74
CA LEU A 32 -31.03 22.32 16.50
C LEU A 32 -31.25 21.43 17.72
N ALA A 33 -31.87 20.27 17.54
CA ALA A 33 -32.21 19.37 18.64
C ALA A 33 -31.54 18.01 18.48
N THR A 34 -31.27 17.31 19.58
CA THR A 34 -30.96 15.88 19.55
C THR A 34 -32.24 15.04 19.74
N PRO A 35 -32.19 13.69 19.58
CA PRO A 35 -33.35 12.81 19.76
C PRO A 35 -33.77 12.67 21.24
N MET A 36 -34.17 13.76 21.89
CA MET A 36 -34.70 13.78 23.26
C MET A 36 -36.22 13.62 23.26
N GLU A 37 -36.77 12.86 24.22
CA GLU A 37 -38.22 12.57 24.33
C GLU A 37 -39.10 13.84 24.20
N ALA A 38 -38.65 14.97 24.76
CA ALA A 38 -39.41 16.22 24.76
C ALA A 38 -39.54 16.92 23.40
N VAL A 39 -38.88 16.43 22.35
CA VAL A 39 -38.95 16.94 20.97
C VAL A 39 -39.84 16.03 20.10
N VAL A 40 -40.39 14.96 20.67
CA VAL A 40 -41.19 13.92 19.97
C VAL A 40 -42.63 13.83 20.50
N GLU A 41 -43.00 14.63 21.51
CA GLU A 41 -44.35 14.66 22.08
C GLU A 41 -45.21 15.77 21.45
N ASP A 42 -46.53 15.59 21.37
CA ASP A 42 -47.52 16.62 20.94
C ASP A 42 -47.36 17.97 21.67
N ALA A 43 -46.78 17.94 22.89
CA ALA A 43 -46.50 19.13 23.67
C ALA A 43 -45.43 20.04 23.04
N PHE A 44 -44.54 19.48 22.21
CA PHE A 44 -43.51 20.21 21.47
C PHE A 44 -44.10 20.99 20.29
N GLU A 45 -44.99 20.37 19.50
CA GLU A 45 -45.71 21.07 18.42
C GLU A 45 -46.50 22.27 18.97
N ALA A 46 -47.24 22.06 20.07
CA ALA A 46 -47.94 23.14 20.77
C ALA A 46 -47.02 24.22 21.35
N THR A 47 -45.72 23.93 21.50
CA THR A 47 -44.70 24.91 21.89
C THR A 47 -44.23 25.70 20.68
N LEU A 48 -43.96 25.06 19.54
CA LEU A 48 -43.57 25.71 18.28
C LEU A 48 -44.67 26.65 17.75
N GLU A 49 -45.92 26.20 17.76
CA GLU A 49 -47.09 26.99 17.34
C GLU A 49 -47.30 28.25 18.21
N ALA A 50 -46.84 28.21 19.47
CA ALA A 50 -47.06 29.28 20.44
C ALA A 50 -45.97 30.35 20.45
N LEU A 51 -44.87 30.17 19.69
CA LEU A 51 -43.80 31.16 19.60
C LEU A 51 -44.27 32.40 18.83
N SER A 52 -43.76 33.56 19.23
CA SER A 52 -44.10 34.88 18.69
C SER A 52 -43.36 35.21 17.38
N VAL A 53 -42.38 34.40 17.00
CA VAL A 53 -41.50 34.57 15.84
C VAL A 53 -41.48 33.29 14.98
N PRO A 54 -41.15 33.39 13.69
CA PRO A 54 -40.95 32.22 12.84
C PRO A 54 -39.85 31.29 13.37
N VAL A 55 -40.11 29.98 13.37
CA VAL A 55 -39.18 28.96 13.85
C VAL A 55 -38.91 27.92 12.77
N PHE A 56 -37.65 27.52 12.61
CA PHE A 56 -37.27 26.41 11.75
C PHE A 56 -36.11 25.62 12.35
N GLY A 57 -35.93 24.37 11.94
CA GLY A 57 -34.86 23.56 12.49
C GLY A 57 -34.98 22.07 12.19
N GLY A 58 -34.17 21.28 12.89
CA GLY A 58 -34.25 19.83 12.79
C GLY A 58 -33.58 19.06 13.94
N VAL A 59 -33.76 17.74 13.90
CA VAL A 59 -33.13 16.77 14.79
C VAL A 59 -31.82 16.28 14.18
N PHE A 60 -30.77 16.23 14.99
CA PHE A 60 -29.45 15.74 14.62
C PHE A 60 -28.95 14.72 15.64
N PRO A 61 -28.10 13.76 15.27
CA PRO A 61 -27.64 12.71 16.19
C PRO A 61 -26.93 13.25 17.45
N GLU A 62 -26.11 14.28 17.29
CA GLU A 62 -25.34 14.93 18.35
C GLU A 62 -25.23 16.44 18.08
N ILE A 63 -25.07 17.23 19.13
CA ILE A 63 -24.77 18.68 19.04
C ILE A 63 -23.46 18.95 19.79
N ILE A 64 -22.63 19.86 19.27
CA ILE A 64 -21.43 20.30 19.97
C ILE A 64 -21.74 21.58 20.76
N HIS A 65 -21.60 21.51 22.09
CA HIS A 65 -21.78 22.64 22.99
C HIS A 65 -20.56 22.78 23.92
N ASP A 66 -20.01 23.99 24.06
CA ASP A 66 -18.77 24.25 24.81
C ASP A 66 -17.57 23.36 24.39
N GLY A 67 -17.54 22.94 23.12
CA GLY A 67 -16.49 22.08 22.59
C GLY A 67 -16.65 20.59 22.93
N GLU A 68 -17.76 20.20 23.56
CA GLU A 68 -18.08 18.79 23.85
C GLU A 68 -19.33 18.33 23.07
N PRO A 69 -19.30 17.13 22.46
CA PRO A 69 -20.49 16.56 21.83
C PRO A 69 -21.49 16.09 22.91
N THR A 70 -22.77 16.37 22.69
CA THR A 70 -23.88 15.96 23.54
C THR A 70 -24.93 15.21 22.74
N GLU A 71 -25.42 14.10 23.29
CA GLU A 71 -26.49 13.25 22.71
C GLU A 71 -27.90 13.70 23.17
N THR A 72 -27.98 14.64 24.12
CA THR A 72 -29.24 15.10 24.72
C THR A 72 -29.25 16.61 24.89
N GLY A 73 -30.10 17.32 24.14
CA GLY A 73 -30.32 18.75 24.32
C GLY A 73 -30.87 19.45 23.08
N LEU A 74 -31.18 20.73 23.24
CA LEU A 74 -31.64 21.62 22.19
C LEU A 74 -30.85 22.92 22.24
N LEU A 75 -30.37 23.37 21.09
CA LEU A 75 -29.72 24.65 20.87
C LEU A 75 -30.70 25.59 20.15
N ALA A 76 -31.04 26.70 20.81
CA ALA A 76 -31.90 27.75 20.26
C ALA A 76 -31.06 28.96 19.87
N VAL A 77 -31.16 29.37 18.61
CA VAL A 77 -30.38 30.48 18.04
C VAL A 77 -31.33 31.56 17.54
N GLY A 78 -31.30 32.74 18.19
CA GLY A 78 -32.08 33.90 17.77
C GLY A 78 -31.47 34.57 16.53
N LEU A 79 -32.29 34.79 15.51
CA LEU A 79 -31.92 35.46 14.27
C LEU A 79 -32.32 36.94 14.32
N PRO A 80 -31.47 37.85 13.79
CA PRO A 80 -31.73 39.29 13.79
C PRO A 80 -32.67 39.76 12.68
N ALA A 81 -33.15 38.85 11.82
CA ALA A 81 -34.03 39.11 10.69
C ALA A 81 -35.13 38.06 10.66
N GLU A 82 -36.35 38.46 10.27
CA GLU A 82 -37.50 37.58 10.12
C GLU A 82 -37.28 36.62 8.93
N PRO A 83 -37.21 35.29 9.15
CA PRO A 83 -36.99 34.35 8.07
C PRO A 83 -38.30 34.03 7.35
N THR A 84 -38.26 34.02 6.01
CA THR A 84 -39.34 33.46 5.19
C THR A 84 -39.16 31.95 5.07
N ILE A 85 -40.09 31.18 5.65
CA ILE A 85 -40.02 29.73 5.72
C ILE A 85 -40.85 29.12 4.58
N THR A 86 -40.26 28.17 3.85
CA THR A 86 -40.90 27.38 2.80
C THR A 86 -40.67 25.90 3.08
N THR A 87 -41.76 25.14 3.18
CA THR A 87 -41.73 23.68 3.35
C THR A 87 -41.96 23.01 1.99
N LEU A 88 -41.03 22.15 1.58
CA LEU A 88 -41.08 21.32 0.39
C LEU A 88 -41.44 19.90 0.79
N GLU A 89 -42.74 19.58 0.80
CA GLU A 89 -43.25 18.26 1.22
C GLU A 89 -43.10 17.18 0.15
N ASN A 90 -43.10 15.91 0.59
CA ASN A 90 -42.97 14.71 -0.23
C ASN A 90 -41.62 14.66 -0.95
N ALA A 91 -40.54 14.84 -0.18
CA ALA A 91 -39.17 14.85 -0.69
C ALA A 91 -38.69 13.48 -1.20
N SER A 92 -39.49 12.42 -1.06
CA SER A 92 -39.25 11.09 -1.63
C SER A 92 -40.06 10.80 -2.90
N ASP A 93 -40.95 11.69 -3.34
CA ASP A 93 -41.75 11.48 -4.56
C ASP A 93 -40.98 11.93 -5.82
N PRO A 94 -40.60 11.02 -6.74
CA PRO A 94 -39.81 11.34 -7.93
C PRO A 94 -40.57 12.19 -8.95
N ASP A 95 -41.90 12.23 -8.90
CA ASP A 95 -42.73 13.04 -9.79
C ASP A 95 -43.01 14.44 -9.21
N ARG A 96 -42.45 14.79 -8.04
CA ARG A 96 -42.71 16.05 -7.34
C ARG A 96 -42.00 17.25 -7.98
N GLU A 97 -42.79 18.22 -8.44
CA GLU A 97 -42.27 19.51 -8.91
C GLU A 97 -42.14 20.53 -7.77
N PHE A 98 -40.97 20.61 -7.13
CA PHE A 98 -40.71 21.54 -6.01
C PHE A 98 -40.68 23.02 -6.42
N ALA A 99 -40.37 23.33 -7.69
CA ALA A 99 -40.26 24.71 -8.17
C ALA A 99 -41.58 25.51 -8.06
N ALA A 100 -42.73 24.84 -7.95
CA ALA A 100 -44.02 25.48 -7.79
C ALA A 100 -44.26 26.07 -6.40
N ASP A 101 -43.57 25.55 -5.38
CA ASP A 101 -43.70 25.99 -3.98
C ASP A 101 -42.67 27.07 -3.61
N LEU A 102 -41.66 27.28 -4.46
CA LEU A 102 -40.59 28.24 -4.26
C LEU A 102 -40.98 29.62 -4.81
N ASP A 103 -40.66 30.67 -4.05
CA ASP A 103 -40.88 32.05 -4.48
C ASP A 103 -39.64 32.62 -5.20
N PRO A 104 -39.62 32.73 -6.53
CA PRO A 104 -38.45 33.20 -7.27
C PRO A 104 -38.12 34.68 -7.03
N GLU A 105 -39.00 35.46 -6.38
CA GLU A 105 -38.78 36.89 -6.16
C GLU A 105 -37.90 37.18 -4.92
N LEU A 106 -37.66 36.21 -4.04
CA LEU A 106 -36.87 36.40 -2.81
C LEU A 106 -35.53 37.13 -3.02
N PRO A 107 -34.65 36.76 -3.99
CA PRO A 107 -33.40 37.49 -4.20
C PRO A 107 -33.62 38.96 -4.64
N ALA A 108 -34.71 39.23 -5.34
CA ALA A 108 -35.06 40.58 -5.77
C ALA A 108 -35.64 41.44 -4.64
N GLU A 109 -36.20 40.81 -3.61
CA GLU A 109 -36.71 41.45 -2.39
C GLU A 109 -35.60 41.77 -1.37
N GLY A 110 -34.37 41.27 -1.60
CA GLY A 110 -33.20 41.54 -0.76
C GLY A 110 -32.79 40.36 0.12
N TYR A 111 -33.40 39.19 -0.05
CA TYR A 111 -32.92 37.97 0.61
C TYR A 111 -31.57 37.55 0.03
N GLU A 112 -30.62 37.20 0.89
CA GLU A 112 -29.25 36.86 0.49
C GLU A 112 -28.82 35.47 0.95
N THR A 113 -29.41 34.93 2.03
CA THR A 113 -29.05 33.63 2.59
C THR A 113 -30.28 32.75 2.79
N ALA A 114 -30.15 31.45 2.57
CA ALA A 114 -31.17 30.45 2.84
C ALA A 114 -30.61 29.29 3.67
N PHE A 115 -31.22 29.05 4.83
CA PHE A 115 -31.00 27.84 5.60
C PHE A 115 -31.83 26.70 5.02
N VAL A 116 -31.22 25.54 4.75
CA VAL A 116 -31.90 24.40 4.12
C VAL A 116 -31.66 23.14 4.93
N PHE A 117 -32.68 22.65 5.62
CA PHE A 117 -32.65 21.35 6.28
C PHE A 117 -33.54 20.38 5.54
N VAL A 118 -32.98 19.24 5.15
CA VAL A 118 -33.69 18.19 4.42
C VAL A 118 -33.79 16.96 5.30
N ASP A 119 -34.89 16.21 5.20
CA ASP A 119 -34.95 14.88 5.80
C ASP A 119 -33.84 14.01 5.19
N ALA A 120 -32.92 13.54 6.04
CA ALA A 120 -31.74 12.81 5.60
C ALA A 120 -32.06 11.46 4.94
N TYR A 121 -33.28 10.95 5.15
CA TYR A 121 -33.75 9.67 4.62
C TYR A 121 -34.71 9.81 3.44
N ALA A 122 -34.95 11.04 2.94
CA ALA A 122 -35.76 11.22 1.75
C ALA A 122 -35.07 10.66 0.49
N ASP A 123 -35.85 10.06 -0.42
CA ASP A 123 -35.30 9.39 -1.60
C ASP A 123 -34.78 10.38 -2.67
N GLU A 124 -35.40 11.57 -2.78
CA GLU A 124 -35.19 12.52 -3.88
C GLU A 124 -34.53 13.84 -3.45
N VAL A 125 -33.66 13.80 -2.43
CA VAL A 125 -32.86 14.96 -1.97
C VAL A 125 -32.11 15.66 -3.12
N PRO A 126 -31.47 14.96 -4.08
CA PRO A 126 -30.82 15.63 -5.21
C PRO A 126 -31.77 16.51 -6.04
N THR A 127 -33.01 16.06 -6.23
CA THR A 127 -34.05 16.76 -6.98
C THR A 127 -34.51 18.03 -6.24
N VAL A 128 -34.57 17.98 -4.90
CA VAL A 128 -34.82 19.16 -4.05
C VAL A 128 -33.70 20.20 -4.23
N ILE A 129 -32.44 19.79 -4.10
CA ILE A 129 -31.28 20.69 -4.23
C ILE A 129 -31.19 21.27 -5.64
N GLU A 130 -31.43 20.47 -6.68
CA GLU A 130 -31.47 20.94 -8.07
C GLU A 130 -32.57 21.99 -8.26
N SER A 131 -33.75 21.78 -7.68
CA SER A 131 -34.87 22.73 -7.76
C SER A 131 -34.53 24.07 -7.10
N LEU A 132 -33.90 24.06 -5.92
CA LEU A 132 -33.41 25.26 -5.26
C LEU A 132 -32.40 26.02 -6.14
N PHE A 133 -31.42 25.29 -6.70
CA PHE A 133 -30.42 25.89 -7.57
C PHE A 133 -31.02 26.45 -8.87
N ARG A 134 -31.98 25.75 -9.48
CA ARG A 134 -32.66 26.21 -10.71
C ARG A 134 -33.48 27.47 -10.47
N THR A 135 -34.13 27.59 -9.31
CA THR A 135 -34.99 28.74 -8.99
C THR A 135 -34.19 29.98 -8.62
N TYR A 136 -33.18 29.83 -7.74
CA TYR A 136 -32.48 30.98 -7.15
C TYR A 136 -31.08 31.22 -7.73
N GLY A 137 -30.45 30.19 -8.32
CA GLY A 137 -29.11 30.25 -8.87
C GLY A 137 -28.07 30.74 -7.85
N VAL A 138 -27.30 31.76 -8.22
CA VAL A 138 -26.31 32.43 -7.36
C VAL A 138 -26.91 33.60 -6.56
N GLY A 139 -28.25 33.76 -6.57
CA GLY A 139 -28.94 34.84 -5.88
C GLY A 139 -29.09 34.65 -4.38
N LEU A 140 -28.92 33.42 -3.88
CA LEU A 140 -28.92 33.07 -2.46
C LEU A 140 -27.71 32.21 -2.12
N ASN A 141 -27.15 32.43 -0.94
CA ASN A 141 -26.18 31.54 -0.31
C ASN A 141 -26.93 30.46 0.47
N PHE A 142 -26.67 29.19 0.17
CA PHE A 142 -27.33 28.07 0.84
C PHE A 142 -26.45 27.48 1.94
N ILE A 143 -27.01 27.30 3.14
CA ILE A 143 -26.35 26.64 4.26
C ILE A 143 -27.31 25.65 4.92
N GLY A 144 -26.82 24.47 5.30
CA GLY A 144 -27.65 23.48 5.98
C GLY A 144 -27.21 22.06 5.67
N GLY A 145 -28.10 21.10 5.89
CA GLY A 145 -27.77 19.68 5.76
C GLY A 145 -28.93 18.75 6.07
N GLY A 146 -28.63 17.45 6.08
CA GLY A 146 -29.60 16.42 6.45
C GLY A 146 -29.92 16.45 7.94
N ALA A 147 -31.20 16.48 8.28
CA ALA A 147 -31.70 16.26 9.63
C ALA A 147 -32.25 14.83 9.72
N GLY A 148 -31.95 14.14 10.82
CA GLY A 148 -32.33 12.74 10.97
C GLY A 148 -31.87 12.12 12.29
N ARG A 149 -32.44 10.96 12.59
CA ARG A 149 -32.17 10.16 13.78
C ARG A 149 -31.48 8.86 13.40
N LEU A 150 -30.53 8.39 14.21
CA LEU A 150 -29.83 7.11 13.97
C LEU A 150 -30.61 5.89 14.51
N ASP A 151 -31.56 6.11 15.42
CA ASP A 151 -32.32 5.06 16.09
C ASP A 151 -33.67 4.75 15.42
N ASP A 152 -34.21 5.68 14.63
CA ASP A 152 -35.44 5.51 13.88
C ASP A 152 -35.45 6.37 12.61
N GLU A 153 -35.24 5.73 11.46
CA GLU A 153 -35.19 6.35 10.13
C GLU A 153 -36.55 6.90 9.66
N SER A 154 -37.65 6.44 10.27
CA SER A 154 -39.01 6.81 9.86
C SER A 154 -39.61 7.98 10.65
N SER A 155 -38.88 8.48 11.66
CA SER A 155 -39.36 9.53 12.55
C SER A 155 -39.14 10.93 11.92
N PRO A 156 -40.17 11.80 11.91
CA PRO A 156 -40.04 13.14 11.37
C PRO A 156 -39.03 13.96 12.19
N SER A 157 -38.19 14.69 11.46
CA SER A 157 -36.95 15.28 11.98
C SER A 157 -36.80 16.77 11.65
N LEU A 158 -37.77 17.39 10.99
CA LEU A 158 -37.76 18.82 10.67
C LEU A 158 -38.84 19.55 11.49
N PHE A 159 -38.62 20.83 11.75
CA PHE A 159 -39.55 21.65 12.54
C PHE A 159 -39.88 22.96 11.83
N THR A 160 -41.14 23.37 11.91
CA THR A 160 -41.59 24.74 11.65
C THR A 160 -42.64 25.16 12.68
N ASN A 161 -43.20 26.38 12.58
CA ASN A 161 -44.37 26.76 13.37
C ASN A 161 -45.61 25.88 13.07
N GLU A 162 -45.60 25.10 11.98
CA GLU A 162 -46.68 24.19 11.59
C GLU A 162 -46.57 22.82 12.28
N GLY A 163 -45.47 22.55 12.98
CA GLY A 163 -45.25 21.32 13.73
C GLY A 163 -43.98 20.58 13.31
N VAL A 164 -43.97 19.27 13.58
CA VAL A 164 -42.86 18.38 13.20
C VAL A 164 -43.16 17.73 11.86
N ILE A 165 -42.23 17.85 10.91
CA ILE A 165 -42.41 17.45 9.51
C ILE A 165 -41.40 16.34 9.18
N GLY A 166 -41.85 15.34 8.42
CA GLY A 166 -41.00 14.29 7.85
C GLY A 166 -41.20 14.20 6.35
N ASP A 167 -40.28 13.53 5.67
CA ASP A 167 -40.27 13.40 4.21
C ASP A 167 -40.40 14.77 3.49
N ALA A 168 -39.58 15.73 3.92
CA ALA A 168 -39.64 17.11 3.41
C ALA A 168 -38.26 17.78 3.42
N ALA A 169 -38.21 18.99 2.85
CA ALA A 169 -37.16 19.96 3.09
C ALA A 169 -37.74 21.27 3.61
N VAL A 170 -37.09 21.88 4.59
CA VAL A 170 -37.44 23.21 5.12
C VAL A 170 -36.37 24.19 4.69
N MET A 171 -36.77 25.22 3.95
CA MET A 171 -35.95 26.36 3.56
C MET A 171 -36.37 27.59 4.37
N ALA A 172 -35.42 28.30 4.97
CA ALA A 172 -35.65 29.56 5.66
C ALA A 172 -34.74 30.66 5.08
N ALA A 173 -35.31 31.56 4.29
CA ALA A 173 -34.59 32.67 3.65
C ALA A 173 -34.52 33.90 4.57
N VAL A 174 -33.35 34.54 4.63
CA VAL A 174 -33.10 35.80 5.37
C VAL A 174 -32.36 36.82 4.50
N ASP A 175 -32.56 38.11 4.77
CA ASP A 175 -31.91 39.26 4.12
C ASP A 175 -30.51 39.59 4.69
N VAL A 176 -29.95 38.65 5.45
CA VAL A 176 -28.63 38.78 6.06
C VAL A 176 -27.57 38.17 5.13
N PRO A 177 -26.54 38.91 4.70
CA PRO A 177 -25.41 38.34 3.98
C PRO A 177 -24.63 37.36 4.86
N MET A 178 -24.29 36.20 4.31
CA MET A 178 -23.39 35.23 4.94
C MET A 178 -22.30 34.80 3.98
N GLU A 179 -21.06 34.71 4.48
CA GLU A 179 -19.92 34.13 3.77
C GLU A 179 -19.73 32.67 4.14
N ILE A 180 -19.28 31.86 3.18
CA ILE A 180 -19.12 30.41 3.34
C ILE A 180 -17.69 30.03 2.92
N GLY A 181 -16.94 29.44 3.84
CA GLY A 181 -15.70 28.74 3.54
C GLY A 181 -15.93 27.23 3.54
N VAL A 182 -15.45 26.54 2.50
CA VAL A 182 -15.59 25.08 2.37
C VAL A 182 -14.20 24.46 2.24
N LYS A 183 -13.90 23.52 3.14
CA LYS A 183 -12.70 22.67 3.12
C LYS A 183 -13.03 21.30 3.67
N HIS A 184 -12.52 20.25 3.04
CA HIS A 184 -12.86 18.88 3.45
C HIS A 184 -11.75 18.19 4.26
N GLY A 185 -10.48 18.57 4.09
CA GLY A 185 -9.34 18.03 4.85
C GLY A 185 -8.90 16.60 4.53
N TRP A 186 -9.69 15.85 3.77
CA TRP A 186 -9.32 14.54 3.23
C TRP A 186 -8.18 14.59 2.20
N GLU A 187 -7.35 13.55 2.20
CA GLU A 187 -6.26 13.31 1.25
C GLU A 187 -6.59 12.15 0.31
N THR A 188 -6.15 12.22 -0.95
CA THR A 188 -6.36 11.13 -1.91
C THR A 188 -5.35 10.01 -1.71
N ILE A 189 -5.82 8.77 -1.56
CA ILE A 189 -4.95 7.59 -1.46
C ILE A 189 -4.91 6.76 -2.74
N ALA A 190 -5.99 6.74 -3.52
CA ALA A 190 -6.07 6.02 -4.78
C ALA A 190 -7.11 6.65 -5.72
N GLY A 191 -6.93 6.41 -7.01
CA GLY A 191 -7.74 6.99 -8.09
C GLY A 191 -6.88 7.82 -9.06
N PRO A 192 -7.51 8.56 -9.98
CA PRO A 192 -8.97 8.63 -10.17
C PRO A 192 -9.52 7.35 -10.82
N PHE A 193 -10.61 6.83 -10.30
CA PHE A 193 -11.39 5.74 -10.87
C PHE A 193 -12.59 6.32 -11.63
N ARG A 194 -12.87 5.84 -12.83
CA ARG A 194 -14.06 6.24 -13.56
C ARG A 194 -15.25 5.45 -13.07
N VAL A 195 -16.34 6.13 -12.75
CA VAL A 195 -17.64 5.51 -12.47
C VAL A 195 -18.20 5.00 -13.79
N THR A 196 -18.09 3.70 -14.03
CA THR A 196 -18.53 3.04 -15.28
C THR A 196 -19.93 2.45 -15.19
N GLY A 197 -20.47 2.34 -13.97
CA GLY A 197 -21.86 1.98 -13.74
C GLY A 197 -22.35 2.50 -12.40
N ALA A 198 -23.47 3.21 -12.40
CA ALA A 198 -24.14 3.68 -11.19
C ALA A 198 -25.65 3.83 -11.42
N ASP A 199 -26.44 3.59 -10.38
CA ASP A 199 -27.88 3.85 -10.34
C ASP A 199 -28.19 4.65 -9.08
N GLY A 200 -28.43 5.95 -9.25
CA GLY A 200 -28.64 6.90 -8.14
C GLY A 200 -27.48 6.90 -7.13
N PRO A 201 -27.71 6.51 -5.85
CA PRO A 201 -26.68 6.41 -4.82
C PRO A 201 -25.81 5.14 -4.90
N THR A 202 -26.18 4.17 -5.74
CA THR A 202 -25.53 2.86 -5.80
C THR A 202 -24.56 2.79 -6.97
N VAL A 203 -23.26 2.70 -6.66
CA VAL A 203 -22.17 2.51 -7.62
C VAL A 203 -21.96 1.02 -7.86
N THR A 204 -22.15 0.57 -9.09
CA THR A 204 -22.02 -0.86 -9.44
C THR A 204 -20.64 -1.19 -10.00
N GLU A 205 -20.05 -0.29 -10.79
CA GLU A 205 -18.77 -0.54 -11.47
C GLU A 205 -17.84 0.69 -11.42
N LEU A 206 -16.56 0.42 -11.16
CA LEU A 206 -15.45 1.36 -11.24
C LEU A 206 -14.42 0.82 -12.24
N ASP A 207 -14.04 1.62 -13.24
CA ASP A 207 -13.12 1.25 -14.33
C ASP A 207 -13.47 -0.08 -15.04
N GLY A 208 -14.76 -0.41 -15.11
CA GLY A 208 -15.28 -1.66 -15.69
C GLY A 208 -15.11 -2.90 -14.81
N GLU A 209 -14.72 -2.72 -13.54
CA GLU A 209 -14.64 -3.75 -12.52
C GLU A 209 -15.70 -3.54 -11.42
N PRO A 210 -16.10 -4.58 -10.67
CA PRO A 210 -17.10 -4.42 -9.61
C PRO A 210 -16.64 -3.43 -8.53
N ALA A 211 -17.49 -2.45 -8.21
CA ALA A 211 -17.13 -1.32 -7.35
C ALA A 211 -16.63 -1.75 -5.97
N PHE A 212 -17.26 -2.75 -5.36
CA PHE A 212 -16.84 -3.28 -4.05
C PHE A 212 -15.46 -3.92 -4.10
N SER A 213 -15.09 -4.61 -5.19
CA SER A 213 -13.78 -5.24 -5.34
C SER A 213 -12.66 -4.21 -5.46
N VAL A 214 -12.85 -3.20 -6.32
CA VAL A 214 -11.88 -2.09 -6.48
C VAL A 214 -11.68 -1.37 -5.16
N TYR A 215 -12.78 -1.06 -4.46
CA TYR A 215 -12.74 -0.41 -3.16
C TYR A 215 -12.06 -1.27 -2.09
N GLN A 216 -12.39 -2.57 -2.03
CA GLN A 216 -11.81 -3.52 -1.09
C GLN A 216 -10.30 -3.63 -1.27
N ASP A 217 -9.81 -3.78 -2.50
CA ASP A 217 -8.38 -3.93 -2.78
C ASP A 217 -7.58 -2.70 -2.32
N VAL A 218 -8.08 -1.50 -2.62
CA VAL A 218 -7.44 -0.25 -2.20
C VAL A 218 -7.44 -0.10 -0.67
N VAL A 219 -8.58 -0.35 -0.03
CA VAL A 219 -8.71 -0.16 1.41
C VAL A 219 -7.96 -1.22 2.19
N GLU A 220 -7.88 -2.47 1.73
CA GLU A 220 -7.09 -3.53 2.38
C GLU A 220 -5.56 -3.34 2.19
N GLU A 221 -5.13 -2.71 1.10
CA GLU A 221 -3.73 -2.34 0.92
C GLU A 221 -3.32 -1.21 1.88
N HIS A 222 -4.21 -0.23 2.09
CA HIS A 222 -3.94 0.93 2.95
C HIS A 222 -4.21 0.65 4.44
N ALA A 223 -5.37 0.09 4.77
CA ALA A 223 -5.73 -0.36 6.10
C ALA A 223 -5.26 -1.81 6.25
N ASP A 224 -4.35 -2.10 7.18
CA ASP A 224 -3.94 -3.47 7.55
C ASP A 224 -5.09 -4.24 8.23
N THR A 225 -6.22 -4.39 7.54
CA THR A 225 -7.51 -4.93 7.99
C THR A 225 -8.29 -5.41 6.79
N VAL A 226 -8.78 -6.64 6.87
CA VAL A 226 -9.64 -7.25 5.83
C VAL A 226 -11.00 -6.58 5.85
N VAL A 227 -11.46 -6.11 4.69
CA VAL A 227 -12.78 -5.51 4.51
C VAL A 227 -13.77 -6.62 4.17
N THR A 228 -14.82 -6.73 4.96
CA THR A 228 -15.91 -7.68 4.75
C THR A 228 -17.22 -6.92 4.71
N ARG A 229 -18.25 -7.49 4.09
CA ARG A 229 -19.59 -6.89 4.07
C ARG A 229 -20.12 -6.61 5.49
N GLU A 230 -19.74 -7.43 6.48
CA GLU A 230 -20.15 -7.28 7.88
C GLU A 230 -19.45 -6.12 8.61
N ASN A 231 -18.21 -5.79 8.24
CA ASN A 231 -17.45 -4.69 8.85
C ASN A 231 -17.37 -3.44 7.96
N PHE A 232 -17.98 -3.49 6.76
CA PHE A 232 -17.85 -2.47 5.72
C PHE A 232 -18.15 -1.08 6.25
N PHE A 233 -19.33 -0.88 6.84
CA PHE A 233 -19.73 0.42 7.37
C PHE A 233 -18.73 0.98 8.39
N GLU A 234 -18.11 0.14 9.22
CA GLU A 234 -17.13 0.61 10.21
C GLU A 234 -15.79 1.01 9.57
N VAL A 235 -15.38 0.33 8.51
CA VAL A 235 -14.14 0.66 7.79
C VAL A 235 -14.35 1.84 6.84
N ALA A 236 -15.43 1.79 6.05
CA ALA A 236 -15.74 2.72 4.97
C ALA A 236 -15.88 4.17 5.45
N LYS A 237 -16.24 4.33 6.72
CA LYS A 237 -16.13 5.60 7.43
C LYS A 237 -14.80 6.30 7.12
N SER A 238 -13.66 5.64 7.31
CA SER A 238 -12.36 6.28 7.13
C SER A 238 -11.91 6.44 5.66
N TYR A 239 -12.74 6.02 4.70
CA TYR A 239 -12.38 5.94 3.28
C TYR A 239 -13.49 6.41 2.33
N PRO A 240 -13.95 7.67 2.42
CA PRO A 240 -15.00 8.16 1.52
C PRO A 240 -14.48 8.33 0.08
N PHE A 241 -15.42 8.41 -0.86
CA PHE A 241 -15.13 8.84 -2.22
C PHE A 241 -15.00 10.37 -2.31
N GLY A 242 -14.04 10.84 -3.10
CA GLY A 242 -13.90 12.22 -3.52
C GLY A 242 -14.23 12.36 -5.00
N ILE A 243 -15.37 12.95 -5.33
CA ILE A 243 -15.73 13.25 -6.72
C ILE A 243 -14.93 14.48 -7.15
N THR A 244 -14.12 14.32 -8.19
CA THR A 244 -13.25 15.39 -8.70
C THR A 244 -14.09 16.45 -9.42
N ARG A 245 -13.87 17.73 -9.08
CA ARG A 245 -14.41 18.86 -9.85
C ARG A 245 -13.29 19.81 -10.27
N LEU A 246 -13.44 20.41 -11.45
CA LEU A 246 -12.49 21.40 -11.98
C LEU A 246 -12.48 22.64 -11.07
N ASP A 247 -11.31 22.98 -10.52
CA ASP A 247 -11.04 24.18 -9.69
C ASP A 247 -11.94 24.33 -8.44
N ALA A 248 -12.42 23.22 -7.87
CA ALA A 248 -13.21 23.21 -6.63
C ALA A 248 -12.75 22.07 -5.70
N GLU A 249 -13.02 22.22 -4.39
CA GLU A 249 -12.84 21.14 -3.41
C GLU A 249 -13.61 19.88 -3.88
N GLN A 250 -13.05 18.69 -3.61
CA GLN A 250 -13.70 17.43 -3.99
C GLN A 250 -15.02 17.25 -3.23
N ILE A 251 -16.04 16.73 -3.90
CA ILE A 251 -17.29 16.39 -3.21
C ILE A 251 -17.10 15.05 -2.52
N VAL A 252 -17.16 15.07 -1.19
CA VAL A 252 -17.05 13.87 -0.36
C VAL A 252 -18.37 13.09 -0.37
N ARG A 253 -18.27 11.78 -0.60
CA ARG A 253 -19.38 10.82 -0.60
C ARG A 253 -19.00 9.59 0.20
N ASP A 254 -19.67 9.37 1.33
CA ASP A 254 -19.41 8.22 2.19
C ASP A 254 -20.19 6.99 1.69
N PRO A 255 -19.52 5.89 1.28
CA PRO A 255 -20.17 4.62 1.08
C PRO A 255 -20.55 4.01 2.43
N PHE A 256 -21.76 3.44 2.54
CA PHE A 256 -22.29 2.94 3.81
C PHE A 256 -22.79 1.50 3.76
N ASP A 257 -23.19 0.99 2.59
CA ASP A 257 -23.69 -0.36 2.43
C ASP A 257 -23.13 -1.04 1.17
N VAL A 258 -23.16 -2.37 1.17
CA VAL A 258 -22.72 -3.22 0.06
C VAL A 258 -23.80 -4.25 -0.26
N ASP A 259 -24.43 -4.12 -1.42
CA ASP A 259 -25.33 -5.15 -1.95
C ASP A 259 -24.67 -5.88 -3.12
N GLY A 260 -24.40 -7.19 -2.92
CA GLY A 260 -23.59 -7.96 -3.86
C GLY A 260 -22.19 -7.40 -3.99
N ASP A 261 -21.88 -6.81 -5.15
CA ASP A 261 -20.61 -6.13 -5.45
C ASP A 261 -20.79 -4.63 -5.73
N ALA A 262 -21.99 -4.09 -5.48
CA ALA A 262 -22.30 -2.67 -5.60
C ALA A 262 -22.15 -1.95 -4.24
N LEU A 263 -21.75 -0.68 -4.29
CA LEU A 263 -21.55 0.20 -3.14
C LEU A 263 -22.64 1.26 -3.09
N THR A 264 -23.39 1.34 -2.00
CA THR A 264 -24.38 2.40 -1.81
C THR A 264 -23.78 3.53 -0.98
N CYS A 265 -23.87 4.76 -1.51
CA CYS A 265 -23.32 5.97 -0.92
C CYS A 265 -24.41 6.89 -0.36
N PHE A 266 -24.05 7.75 0.59
CA PHE A 266 -24.89 8.87 0.97
C PHE A 266 -24.89 9.92 -0.16
N GLY A 267 -25.98 9.92 -0.94
CA GLY A 267 -26.15 10.75 -2.13
C GLY A 267 -25.61 10.12 -3.41
N SER A 268 -26.04 10.66 -4.55
CA SER A 268 -25.71 10.11 -5.86
C SER A 268 -24.25 10.29 -6.25
N VAL A 269 -23.73 9.28 -6.96
CA VAL A 269 -22.42 9.28 -7.60
C VAL A 269 -22.65 9.03 -9.09
N PRO A 270 -22.70 10.09 -9.92
CA PRO A 270 -23.11 9.96 -11.33
C PRO A 270 -22.15 9.10 -12.16
N GLU A 271 -22.71 8.32 -13.08
CA GLU A 271 -21.92 7.60 -14.08
C GLU A 271 -21.14 8.57 -14.97
N GLY A 272 -19.89 8.22 -15.29
CA GLY A 272 -18.97 9.02 -16.08
C GLY A 272 -18.10 9.99 -15.27
N GLU A 273 -18.43 10.24 -14.01
CA GLU A 273 -17.59 11.03 -13.10
C GLU A 273 -16.34 10.26 -12.67
N PHE A 274 -15.33 11.01 -12.20
CA PHE A 274 -14.11 10.46 -11.64
C PHE A 274 -14.13 10.57 -10.12
N VAL A 275 -13.94 9.43 -9.44
CA VAL A 275 -13.89 9.33 -7.99
C VAL A 275 -12.51 8.91 -7.52
N ASN A 276 -12.05 9.54 -6.44
CA ASN A 276 -10.87 9.12 -5.70
C ASN A 276 -11.31 8.42 -4.42
N ILE A 277 -10.55 7.44 -3.94
CA ILE A 277 -10.70 6.95 -2.56
C ILE A 277 -9.82 7.82 -1.69
N LEU A 278 -10.41 8.39 -0.64
CA LEU A 278 -9.77 9.34 0.24
C LEU A 278 -9.40 8.71 1.59
N THR A 279 -8.54 9.37 2.36
CA THR A 279 -8.31 9.09 3.77
C THR A 279 -8.12 10.40 4.53
N GLY A 280 -8.25 10.37 5.86
CA GLY A 280 -8.13 11.57 6.66
C GLY A 280 -7.68 11.24 8.07
N ASP A 281 -6.80 12.09 8.61
CA ASP A 281 -6.43 12.07 10.02
C ASP A 281 -7.04 13.26 10.76
N ILE A 282 -7.04 13.19 12.10
CA ILE A 282 -7.68 14.21 12.94
C ILE A 282 -7.06 15.60 12.73
N ASP A 283 -5.74 15.68 12.55
CA ASP A 283 -5.04 16.96 12.43
C ASP A 283 -5.38 17.61 11.07
N SER A 284 -5.43 16.83 9.99
CA SER A 284 -5.84 17.32 8.65
C SER A 284 -7.28 17.87 8.63
N LEU A 285 -8.23 17.15 9.25
CA LEU A 285 -9.64 17.56 9.32
C LEU A 285 -9.83 18.80 10.20
N VAL A 286 -9.10 18.89 11.32
CA VAL A 286 -9.14 20.07 12.20
C VAL A 286 -8.50 21.28 11.52
N SER A 287 -7.38 21.09 10.80
CA SER A 287 -6.75 22.16 10.03
C SER A 287 -7.69 22.68 8.94
N ALA A 288 -8.33 21.79 8.18
CA ALA A 288 -9.29 22.16 7.16
C ALA A 288 -10.47 22.97 7.71
N ALA A 289 -10.98 22.61 8.90
CA ALA A 289 -12.00 23.41 9.57
C ALA A 289 -11.49 24.83 9.92
N GLY A 290 -10.21 24.96 10.29
CA GLY A 290 -9.54 26.25 10.49
C GLY A 290 -9.39 27.04 9.19
N ASP A 291 -8.96 26.40 8.12
CA ASP A 291 -8.79 27.03 6.80
C ASP A 291 -10.13 27.48 6.20
N ALA A 292 -11.19 26.68 6.38
CA ALA A 292 -12.56 27.08 6.01
C ALA A 292 -13.04 28.28 6.82
N TYR A 293 -12.66 28.36 8.10
CA TYR A 293 -12.95 29.53 8.93
C TYR A 293 -12.20 30.77 8.44
N GLU A 294 -10.90 30.67 8.16
CA GLU A 294 -10.11 31.79 7.64
C GLU A 294 -10.66 32.28 6.30
N ALA A 295 -11.00 31.36 5.38
CA ALA A 295 -11.61 31.67 4.10
C ALA A 295 -12.97 32.39 4.22
N ALA A 296 -13.73 32.14 5.29
CA ALA A 296 -15.02 32.79 5.56
C ALA A 296 -14.91 34.12 6.32
N VAL A 297 -13.69 34.52 6.74
CA VAL A 297 -13.46 35.72 7.57
C VAL A 297 -12.56 36.74 6.85
N ASP A 298 -11.73 36.30 5.91
CA ASP A 298 -10.75 37.16 5.22
C ASP A 298 -11.36 38.18 4.23
N ASP A 299 -12.63 38.05 3.83
CA ASP A 299 -13.22 38.91 2.78
C ASP A 299 -13.83 40.24 3.29
N ASP A 300 -14.06 40.43 4.60
CA ASP A 300 -14.41 41.78 5.12
C ASP A 300 -14.16 42.00 6.63
N GLY A 301 -13.11 42.76 6.94
CA GLY A 301 -12.72 43.15 8.30
C GLY A 301 -13.57 44.27 8.95
N GLU A 302 -14.62 44.78 8.29
CA GLU A 302 -15.36 45.95 8.78
C GLU A 302 -16.88 45.90 8.51
N ARG A 303 -17.63 45.03 9.20
CA ARG A 303 -19.04 45.26 9.57
C ARG A 303 -19.43 44.34 10.71
N GLY A 304 -20.27 44.82 11.63
CA GLY A 304 -20.74 44.08 12.80
C GLY A 304 -21.64 42.90 12.45
N ALA A 305 -21.07 41.87 11.82
CA ALA A 305 -21.78 40.68 11.39
C ALA A 305 -22.12 39.77 12.58
N VAL A 306 -23.34 39.24 12.56
CA VAL A 306 -23.72 38.12 13.43
C VAL A 306 -23.02 36.88 12.90
N CYS A 307 -21.91 36.51 13.55
CA CYS A 307 -21.17 35.29 13.21
C CYS A 307 -21.95 34.07 13.73
N LEU A 308 -22.86 33.53 12.92
CA LEU A 308 -23.47 32.22 13.17
C LEU A 308 -22.46 31.15 12.71
N ARG A 309 -21.75 30.54 13.68
CA ARG A 309 -20.77 29.50 13.42
C ARG A 309 -21.45 28.13 13.39
N LEU A 310 -22.05 27.79 12.25
CA LEU A 310 -22.63 26.46 12.00
C LEU A 310 -21.55 25.54 11.42
N TYR A 311 -20.92 24.75 12.29
CA TYR A 311 -20.10 23.61 11.86
C TYR A 311 -21.02 22.42 11.59
N LEU A 312 -21.55 22.34 10.37
CA LEU A 312 -22.24 21.15 9.89
C LEU A 312 -21.22 20.14 9.41
N ALA A 313 -20.59 19.44 10.36
CA ALA A 313 -19.74 18.32 10.03
C ALA A 313 -20.63 17.12 9.71
N ALA A 314 -20.59 16.63 8.46
CA ALA A 314 -21.06 15.29 8.11
C ALA A 314 -20.15 14.19 8.70
N THR A 315 -19.63 14.40 9.91
CA THR A 315 -18.94 13.38 10.68
C THR A 315 -19.97 12.62 11.49
N LEU A 316 -20.35 11.42 11.03
CA LEU A 316 -20.77 10.36 11.94
C LEU A 316 -19.80 10.36 13.13
N SER A 317 -20.30 10.42 14.37
CA SER A 317 -19.46 10.58 15.56
C SER A 317 -18.48 9.38 15.70
N ARG A 318 -17.27 9.54 15.18
CA ARG A 318 -16.27 8.45 15.11
C ARG A 318 -15.34 8.53 16.32
N ARG A 319 -15.89 8.27 17.51
CA ARG A 319 -15.10 8.01 18.73
C ARG A 319 -15.22 6.54 19.16
N ARG A 320 -14.26 5.71 18.71
CA ARG A 320 -13.45 4.75 19.52
C ARG A 320 -12.88 3.61 18.66
N VAL A 321 -11.71 3.82 18.07
CA VAL A 321 -10.77 2.71 17.81
C VAL A 321 -9.67 2.78 18.88
N ARG A 322 -9.93 2.17 20.04
CA ARG A 322 -8.83 1.76 20.94
C ARG A 322 -8.29 0.43 20.41
N PRO A 323 -6.97 0.29 20.19
CA PRO A 323 -6.37 -1.01 19.97
C PRO A 323 -6.66 -1.88 21.19
N ARG A 324 -7.42 -2.96 21.01
CA ARG A 324 -7.60 -3.98 22.04
C ARG A 324 -6.24 -4.60 22.33
N ALA A 325 -5.64 -4.19 23.45
CA ALA A 325 -4.48 -4.84 24.03
C ALA A 325 -4.79 -6.34 24.24
N VAL A 326 -4.15 -7.17 23.42
CA VAL A 326 -4.21 -8.63 23.51
C VAL A 326 -3.77 -9.07 24.90
N GLY A 327 -4.63 -9.88 25.52
CA GLY A 327 -4.58 -10.24 26.93
C GLY A 327 -3.26 -10.90 27.36
N ARG A 328 -2.71 -10.35 28.44
CA ARG A 328 -1.79 -11.08 29.32
C ARG A 328 -2.51 -12.30 29.93
N ARG A 329 -2.13 -13.51 29.53
CA ARG A 329 -2.28 -14.72 30.37
C ARG A 329 -0.99 -15.54 30.47
N ARG A 330 -0.46 -15.51 31.69
CA ARG A 330 0.15 -16.60 32.47
C ARG A 330 1.48 -17.21 32.02
N ARG A 331 2.53 -16.74 32.70
CA ARG A 331 3.64 -17.57 33.19
C ARG A 331 3.10 -18.75 34.02
N ARG A 332 3.52 -19.97 33.69
CA ARG A 332 3.77 -21.07 34.67
C ARG A 332 5.00 -21.85 34.21
N GLY A 333 5.86 -22.12 35.19
CA GLY A 333 7.21 -22.64 35.00
C GLY A 333 7.28 -24.14 34.73
N ILE A 334 8.32 -24.49 33.98
CA ILE A 334 9.36 -25.48 34.28
C ILE A 334 8.91 -26.71 35.09
N ALA A 335 8.75 -27.84 34.40
CA ALA A 335 9.04 -29.18 34.91
C ALA A 335 9.16 -30.17 33.73
N GLY A 336 10.37 -30.64 33.42
CA GLY A 336 10.54 -31.65 32.37
C GLY A 336 11.98 -31.92 31.95
N TRP A 337 12.84 -32.39 32.86
CA TRP A 337 14.11 -33.01 32.49
C TRP A 337 14.40 -34.18 33.43
N ARG A 338 14.08 -35.40 32.97
CA ARG A 338 14.59 -36.72 33.41
C ARG A 338 13.75 -37.82 32.77
N ALA A 339 14.27 -38.48 31.73
CA ALA A 339 14.19 -39.94 31.49
C ALA A 339 14.37 -40.32 30.01
N HIS A 340 15.61 -40.57 29.57
CA HIS A 340 15.86 -41.53 28.48
C HIS A 340 17.31 -42.05 28.47
N HIS A 341 17.65 -42.90 29.44
CA HIS A 341 18.83 -43.78 29.35
C HIS A 341 18.59 -45.04 30.17
N ARG A 342 17.73 -45.93 29.67
CA ARG A 342 17.62 -47.33 30.12
C ARG A 342 17.05 -48.19 29.00
N ARG A 343 17.89 -48.53 28.02
CA ARG A 343 17.77 -49.70 27.13
C ARG A 343 19.08 -49.77 26.35
N ASP A 344 19.96 -50.66 26.80
CA ASP A 344 21.10 -51.26 26.06
C ASP A 344 22.12 -51.95 26.97
N ARG A 345 21.90 -51.92 28.30
CA ARG A 345 22.70 -52.69 29.26
C ARG A 345 22.27 -54.15 29.46
N GLN A 346 21.29 -54.66 28.71
CA GLN A 346 20.75 -56.02 28.91
C GLN A 346 20.82 -56.95 27.70
N ARG A 347 21.55 -56.58 26.62
CA ARG A 347 21.71 -57.45 25.45
C ARG A 347 23.09 -58.12 25.30
N TRP A 348 24.05 -57.82 26.18
CA TRP A 348 25.42 -58.38 26.08
C TRP A 348 25.77 -59.46 27.13
N LEU A 349 24.85 -59.83 28.03
CA LEU A 349 25.05 -60.92 29.00
C LEU A 349 24.52 -62.29 28.54
N ARG A 350 24.24 -62.47 27.25
CA ARG A 350 23.81 -63.76 26.68
C ARG A 350 24.49 -64.07 25.35
N ALA A 351 25.82 -64.11 25.33
CA ALA A 351 26.58 -64.74 24.25
C ALA A 351 28.05 -64.97 24.66
N SER A 352 28.29 -65.82 25.67
CA SER A 352 29.63 -66.38 25.93
C SER A 352 29.48 -67.64 26.78
N GLY A 353 28.86 -68.67 26.20
CA GLY A 353 29.00 -70.02 26.70
C GLY A 353 30.33 -70.57 26.22
N LEU A 354 31.36 -70.50 27.06
CA LEU A 354 32.63 -71.24 26.94
C LEU A 354 33.44 -71.12 28.24
N LEU A 355 32.78 -71.36 29.39
CA LEU A 355 33.42 -71.48 30.71
C LEU A 355 32.97 -72.76 31.42
N GLN A 356 33.10 -73.90 30.74
CA GLN A 356 33.02 -75.22 31.36
C GLN A 356 34.02 -76.17 30.71
N GLN A 357 35.30 -76.00 31.03
CA GLN A 357 36.31 -77.07 31.09
C GLN A 357 37.65 -76.47 31.50
N ASP A 358 37.81 -76.13 32.79
CA ASP A 358 39.14 -76.28 33.43
C ASP A 358 39.09 -76.23 34.96
N ARG A 359 38.17 -77.02 35.54
CA ARG A 359 38.26 -77.43 36.93
C ARG A 359 38.59 -78.91 36.96
N ARG A 360 39.89 -79.24 36.83
CA ARG A 360 40.57 -80.41 37.42
C ARG A 360 41.97 -80.55 36.82
N ASP A 361 42.95 -79.85 37.39
CA ASP A 361 44.25 -80.40 37.79
C ASP A 361 45.02 -79.32 38.58
N ARG A 362 45.16 -79.52 39.89
CA ARG A 362 46.42 -79.89 40.57
C ARG A 362 47.46 -78.78 40.52
N SER A 363 47.62 -78.00 41.59
CA SER A 363 48.55 -78.33 42.69
C SER A 363 49.92 -78.83 42.18
N ASP A 364 50.74 -77.93 41.65
CA ASP A 364 52.18 -77.93 41.88
C ASP A 364 52.78 -76.63 41.32
N GLY A 365 53.64 -75.98 42.10
CA GLY A 365 54.43 -74.84 41.66
C GLY A 365 55.41 -75.28 40.56
N ARG A 366 55.02 -75.12 39.30
CA ARG A 366 55.93 -75.14 38.16
C ARG A 366 56.05 -73.72 37.62
N GLN A 367 57.28 -73.20 37.58
CA GLN A 367 57.64 -72.03 36.79
C GLN A 367 57.04 -72.21 35.38
N MET A 368 56.27 -71.21 34.93
CA MET A 368 55.72 -71.19 33.57
C MET A 368 56.86 -71.38 32.56
N SER A 369 56.61 -72.19 31.54
CA SER A 369 57.56 -72.28 30.42
C SER A 369 57.66 -70.92 29.71
N SER A 370 58.82 -70.59 29.15
CA SER A 370 59.05 -69.35 28.39
C SER A 370 58.01 -69.13 27.27
N ARG A 371 57.46 -70.21 26.71
CA ARG A 371 56.37 -70.18 25.72
C ARG A 371 55.03 -69.72 26.31
N GLN A 372 54.67 -70.15 27.52
CA GLN A 372 53.42 -69.75 28.18
C GLN A 372 53.45 -68.27 28.60
N GLN A 373 54.59 -67.80 29.10
CA GLN A 373 54.77 -66.38 29.41
C GLN A 373 54.62 -65.51 28.16
N ARG A 374 55.20 -65.92 27.03
CA ARG A 374 55.08 -65.18 25.77
C ARG A 374 53.64 -65.10 25.25
N ILE A 375 52.90 -66.20 25.26
CA ILE A 375 51.48 -66.20 24.84
C ILE A 375 50.66 -65.27 25.74
N GLN A 376 50.92 -65.29 27.05
CA GLN A 376 50.25 -64.41 28.00
C GLN A 376 50.57 -62.92 27.73
N THR A 377 51.84 -62.58 27.49
CA THR A 377 52.28 -61.22 27.15
C THR A 377 51.56 -60.70 25.89
N LEU A 378 51.51 -61.50 24.81
CA LEU A 378 50.85 -61.11 23.56
C LEU A 378 49.33 -60.95 23.73
N TYR A 379 48.70 -61.83 24.52
CA TYR A 379 47.27 -61.71 24.84
C TYR A 379 46.97 -60.43 25.62
N GLU A 380 47.81 -60.08 26.60
CA GLU A 380 47.65 -58.84 27.38
C GLU A 380 47.85 -57.58 26.53
N ILE A 381 48.81 -57.58 25.60
CA ILE A 381 48.96 -56.48 24.62
C ILE A 381 47.72 -56.42 23.72
N SER A 382 47.26 -57.55 23.21
CA SER A 382 46.05 -57.60 22.37
C SER A 382 44.79 -57.09 23.09
N LEU A 383 44.71 -57.20 24.42
CA LEU A 383 43.60 -56.64 25.22
C LEU A 383 43.66 -55.12 25.36
N SER A 384 44.85 -54.52 25.27
CA SER A 384 45.03 -53.06 25.26
C SER A 384 44.67 -52.41 23.92
N ILE A 385 44.49 -53.22 22.86
CA ILE A 385 44.13 -52.75 21.52
C ILE A 385 42.60 -52.76 21.41
N GLY A 386 41.99 -51.59 21.62
CA GLY A 386 40.55 -51.37 21.49
C GLY A 386 40.21 -49.95 20.99
N PRO A 387 39.10 -49.77 20.26
CA PRO A 387 38.73 -48.47 19.70
C PRO A 387 38.35 -47.46 20.79
N LYS A 388 38.90 -46.24 20.68
CA LYS A 388 38.53 -45.07 21.52
C LYS A 388 37.81 -43.99 20.73
N GLU A 389 37.49 -42.89 21.39
CA GLU A 389 36.84 -41.72 20.77
C GLU A 389 37.68 -41.11 19.65
N THR A 390 39.01 -41.11 19.80
CA THR A 390 39.94 -40.56 18.80
C THR A 390 40.97 -41.60 18.36
N LEU A 391 41.55 -41.39 17.18
CA LEU A 391 42.65 -42.20 16.66
C LEU A 391 43.87 -42.15 17.60
N ALA A 392 44.23 -40.96 18.09
CA ALA A 392 45.32 -40.76 19.04
C ALA A 392 45.10 -41.55 20.33
N ALA A 393 43.92 -41.45 20.95
CA ALA A 393 43.60 -42.18 22.19
C ALA A 393 43.61 -43.71 21.99
N THR A 394 43.23 -44.18 20.80
CA THR A 394 43.29 -45.60 20.42
C THR A 394 44.75 -46.07 20.33
N ALA A 395 45.61 -45.29 19.67
CA ALA A 395 47.02 -45.60 19.51
C ALA A 395 47.80 -45.48 20.84
N GLU A 396 47.50 -44.49 21.69
CA GLU A 396 48.12 -44.29 23.00
C GLU A 396 47.85 -45.45 23.98
N GLU A 397 46.60 -45.94 24.06
CA GLU A 397 46.26 -47.06 24.94
C GLU A 397 46.95 -48.35 24.49
N ALA A 398 46.92 -48.62 23.17
CA ALA A 398 47.62 -49.74 22.59
C ALA A 398 49.14 -49.65 22.84
N LEU A 399 49.76 -48.52 22.52
CA LEU A 399 51.19 -48.27 22.71
C LEU A 399 51.59 -48.44 24.17
N SER A 400 50.80 -47.94 25.12
CA SER A 400 51.03 -48.14 26.55
C SER A 400 51.05 -49.63 26.93
N GLY A 401 50.17 -50.43 26.33
CA GLY A 401 50.17 -51.89 26.48
C GLY A 401 51.44 -52.55 25.93
N TYR A 402 51.90 -52.15 24.73
CA TYR A 402 53.17 -52.62 24.18
C TYR A 402 54.35 -52.30 25.10
N LEU A 403 54.46 -51.04 25.55
CA LEU A 403 55.56 -50.58 26.39
C LEU A 403 55.61 -51.30 27.73
N GLN A 404 54.47 -51.39 28.42
CA GLN A 404 54.39 -52.00 29.74
C GLN A 404 54.65 -53.51 29.70
N LYS A 405 54.15 -54.21 28.68
CA LYS A 405 54.19 -55.69 28.62
C LYS A 405 55.47 -56.24 28.00
N LEU A 406 56.11 -55.47 27.12
CA LEU A 406 57.40 -55.83 26.52
C LEU A 406 58.60 -55.26 27.28
N ASN A 407 58.36 -54.47 28.34
CA ASN A 407 59.36 -53.68 29.05
C ASN A 407 60.15 -52.79 28.10
N CYS A 408 59.45 -52.11 27.19
CA CYS A 408 60.03 -51.10 26.31
C CYS A 408 59.92 -49.73 26.99
N SER A 409 60.95 -48.91 26.85
CA SER A 409 61.07 -47.62 27.53
C SER A 409 60.47 -46.47 26.73
N VAL A 410 60.50 -46.60 25.41
CA VAL A 410 59.96 -45.61 24.46
C VAL A 410 59.25 -46.30 23.31
N GLY A 411 58.34 -45.60 22.65
CA GLY A 411 57.73 -46.09 21.42
C GLY A 411 56.83 -45.06 20.75
N GLY A 412 56.41 -45.37 19.53
CA GLY A 412 55.57 -44.49 18.74
C GLY A 412 54.77 -45.26 17.69
N VAL A 413 53.55 -44.80 17.44
CA VAL A 413 52.68 -45.25 16.36
C VAL A 413 52.63 -44.12 15.33
N TYR A 414 53.01 -44.42 14.11
CA TYR A 414 53.10 -43.46 13.01
C TYR A 414 52.13 -43.85 11.90
N ARG A 415 51.44 -42.87 11.35
CA ARG A 415 50.59 -43.01 10.17
C ARG A 415 51.40 -42.66 8.93
N ARG A 416 51.21 -43.42 7.85
CA ARG A 416 51.81 -43.12 6.55
C ARG A 416 50.90 -42.17 5.75
N GLU A 417 51.47 -41.11 5.21
CA GLU A 417 50.82 -40.18 4.28
C GLU A 417 51.03 -40.61 2.82
N ASP A 418 50.23 -40.07 1.89
CA ASP A 418 50.29 -40.39 0.46
C ASP A 418 51.64 -40.00 -0.20
N ASP A 419 52.38 -39.07 0.41
CA ASP A 419 53.71 -38.62 -0.04
C ASP A 419 54.86 -39.51 0.49
N GLY A 420 54.54 -40.57 1.23
CA GLY A 420 55.53 -41.47 1.85
C GLY A 420 56.13 -40.95 3.16
N SER A 421 55.66 -39.82 3.68
CA SER A 421 56.04 -39.33 5.00
C SER A 421 55.28 -40.05 6.13
N TYR A 422 55.82 -39.96 7.34
CA TYR A 422 55.25 -40.59 8.54
C TYR A 422 54.88 -39.53 9.58
N ASP A 423 53.59 -39.41 9.87
CA ASP A 423 53.05 -38.51 10.89
C ASP A 423 52.88 -39.25 12.23
N PRO A 424 53.38 -38.70 13.35
CA PRO A 424 53.19 -39.31 14.67
C PRO A 424 51.71 -39.22 15.09
N VAL A 425 51.12 -40.39 15.40
CA VAL A 425 49.74 -40.49 15.91
C VAL A 425 49.74 -40.55 17.43
N ALA A 426 50.70 -41.26 18.02
CA ALA A 426 50.94 -41.35 19.46
C ALA A 426 52.41 -41.70 19.73
N THR A 427 53.05 -41.02 20.68
CA THR A 427 54.45 -41.26 21.07
C THR A 427 54.63 -41.21 22.58
N VAL A 428 55.57 -42.01 23.10
CA VAL A 428 55.97 -42.02 24.50
C VAL A 428 57.50 -42.04 24.56
N PRO A 429 58.17 -41.01 25.11
CA PRO A 429 57.58 -39.75 25.60
C PRO A 429 56.98 -38.89 24.47
N THR A 430 56.08 -37.96 24.83
CA THR A 430 55.30 -37.14 23.88
C THR A 430 56.15 -36.21 23.01
N ASP A 431 57.41 -35.98 23.38
CA ASP A 431 58.39 -35.18 22.63
C ASP A 431 59.52 -36.09 22.08
N PRO A 432 59.42 -36.58 20.83
CA PRO A 432 60.35 -37.54 20.25
C PRO A 432 61.84 -37.11 20.22
N PRO A 433 62.19 -35.83 19.95
CA PRO A 433 63.58 -35.35 19.92
C PRO A 433 64.28 -35.34 21.29
N ALA A 434 63.53 -35.41 22.40
CA ALA A 434 64.08 -35.34 23.75
C ALA A 434 64.71 -36.66 24.22
N ASP A 435 64.40 -37.79 23.55
CA ASP A 435 64.94 -39.11 23.83
C ASP A 435 65.72 -39.64 22.63
N GLY A 436 67.04 -39.75 22.78
CA GLY A 436 67.95 -40.17 21.70
C GLY A 436 67.62 -41.55 21.11
N LEU A 437 66.90 -42.40 21.85
CA LEU A 437 66.54 -43.75 21.41
C LEU A 437 65.29 -43.75 20.50
N LEU A 438 64.30 -42.89 20.79
CA LEU A 438 63.13 -42.71 19.93
C LEU A 438 63.44 -41.89 18.67
N ALA A 439 64.33 -40.90 18.79
CA ALA A 439 64.84 -40.10 17.67
C ALA A 439 65.59 -40.98 16.65
N ALA A 440 66.57 -41.77 17.12
CA ALA A 440 67.33 -42.68 16.26
C ALA A 440 66.46 -43.76 15.57
N ALA A 441 65.38 -44.18 16.21
CA ALA A 441 64.42 -45.11 15.62
C ALA A 441 63.49 -44.44 14.59
N SER A 442 63.11 -43.18 14.83
CA SER A 442 62.28 -42.39 13.91
C SER A 442 63.04 -42.00 12.64
N ASP A 443 64.34 -41.76 12.73
CA ASP A 443 65.21 -41.48 11.57
C ASP A 443 65.25 -42.65 10.56
N ASN A 444 64.91 -43.87 10.99
CA ASN A 444 64.83 -45.06 10.16
C ASN A 444 63.41 -45.32 9.56
N LEU A 445 62.41 -44.48 9.88
CA LEU A 445 61.06 -44.59 9.28
C LEU A 445 61.05 -44.54 7.73
N PRO A 446 61.88 -43.72 7.05
CA PRO A 446 61.95 -43.72 5.59
C PRO A 446 62.46 -45.04 4.99
N VAL A 447 63.16 -45.88 5.77
CA VAL A 447 63.76 -47.15 5.32
C VAL A 447 62.70 -48.23 5.09
N VAL A 448 61.52 -48.12 5.74
CA VAL A 448 60.36 -49.05 5.56
C VAL A 448 59.86 -49.07 4.11
N HIS A 449 60.03 -47.96 3.38
CA HIS A 449 59.67 -47.91 1.96
C HIS A 449 60.67 -48.63 1.06
N SER A 450 61.95 -48.68 1.42
CA SER A 450 63.00 -49.32 0.62
C SER A 450 63.10 -50.84 0.81
N THR A 451 62.43 -51.41 1.83
CA THR A 451 62.48 -52.85 2.12
C THR A 451 61.69 -53.74 1.15
N GLU A 452 60.70 -53.21 0.42
CA GLU A 452 60.08 -53.95 -0.70
C GLU A 452 61.07 -54.17 -1.86
N GLU A 453 62.04 -53.27 -2.06
CA GLU A 453 63.07 -53.37 -3.11
C GLU A 453 64.37 -54.07 -2.64
N LEU A 454 64.65 -54.08 -1.33
CA LEU A 454 65.91 -54.63 -0.74
C LEU A 454 65.79 -56.01 -0.07
N GLY A 455 64.59 -56.54 0.13
CA GLY A 455 64.40 -57.91 0.65
C GLY A 455 64.74 -58.11 2.13
N GLU A 456 64.81 -57.04 2.93
CA GLU A 456 64.96 -57.14 4.38
C GLU A 456 63.62 -57.50 5.05
N ILE A 457 63.63 -58.47 5.97
CA ILE A 457 62.44 -58.96 6.66
C ILE A 457 62.18 -58.06 7.87
N LEU A 458 61.03 -57.39 7.91
CA LEU A 458 60.57 -56.68 9.11
C LEU A 458 60.30 -57.64 10.28
N PRO A 459 60.59 -57.25 11.53
CA PRO A 459 61.00 -55.92 11.96
C PRO A 459 62.49 -55.62 11.77
N ILE A 460 62.83 -54.34 11.52
CA ILE A 460 64.22 -53.87 11.58
C ILE A 460 64.60 -53.70 13.05
N ALA A 461 65.56 -54.49 13.53
CA ALA A 461 66.13 -54.38 14.86
C ALA A 461 67.50 -53.68 14.77
N THR A 462 67.62 -52.48 15.35
CA THR A 462 68.84 -51.67 15.31
C THR A 462 69.36 -51.45 16.72
N GLU A 463 70.64 -51.71 16.95
CA GLU A 463 71.33 -51.32 18.19
C GLU A 463 71.78 -49.86 18.07
N THR A 464 71.46 -49.06 19.07
CA THR A 464 71.78 -47.62 19.12
C THR A 464 73.14 -47.39 19.79
N ASP A 465 73.84 -46.33 19.38
CA ASP A 465 75.15 -45.93 19.95
C ASP A 465 75.10 -45.67 21.47
N ALA A 466 73.90 -45.45 22.03
CA ALA A 466 73.65 -45.24 23.45
C ALA A 466 73.43 -46.53 24.27
N GLY A 467 73.54 -47.72 23.66
CA GLY A 467 73.48 -49.01 24.35
C GLY A 467 72.07 -49.56 24.59
N GLY A 468 71.18 -49.47 23.59
CA GLY A 468 69.82 -50.03 23.62
C GLY A 468 69.32 -50.44 22.23
N TRP A 469 68.22 -51.20 22.18
CA TRP A 469 67.64 -51.76 20.94
C TRP A 469 66.37 -51.03 20.51
N CYS A 470 66.28 -50.71 19.23
CA CYS A 470 65.09 -50.16 18.58
C CYS A 470 64.52 -51.15 17.57
N TYR A 471 63.21 -51.30 17.57
CA TYR A 471 62.47 -52.21 16.70
C TYR A 471 61.46 -51.41 15.89
N LEU A 472 61.51 -51.56 14.58
CA LEU A 472 60.59 -50.95 13.63
C LEU A 472 59.72 -52.04 13.02
N PHE A 473 58.43 -52.00 13.32
CA PHE A 473 57.43 -52.93 12.82
C PHE A 473 56.52 -52.24 11.80
N GLU A 474 56.09 -53.00 10.80
CA GLU A 474 55.01 -52.58 9.91
C GLU A 474 53.65 -52.64 10.62
N LEU A 475 52.81 -51.65 10.34
CA LEU A 475 51.38 -51.70 10.56
C LEU A 475 50.69 -51.73 9.18
N PRO A 476 50.29 -52.92 8.69
CA PRO A 476 49.73 -53.07 7.34
C PRO A 476 48.59 -52.08 7.07
N ASP A 477 48.59 -51.45 5.90
CA ASP A 477 47.57 -50.48 5.45
C ASP A 477 47.34 -49.26 6.38
N PHE A 478 48.24 -49.00 7.32
CA PHE A 478 48.16 -47.87 8.26
C PHE A 478 49.47 -47.07 8.38
N GLY A 479 50.60 -47.74 8.66
CA GLY A 479 51.87 -47.05 8.90
C GLY A 479 52.90 -47.92 9.62
N ALA A 480 53.49 -47.44 10.71
CA ALA A 480 54.58 -48.13 11.42
C ALA A 480 54.46 -48.04 12.94
N LEU A 481 54.98 -49.06 13.64
CA LEU A 481 55.12 -49.11 15.09
C LEU A 481 56.61 -49.17 15.46
N VAL A 482 57.04 -48.21 16.27
CA VAL A 482 58.40 -48.12 16.80
C VAL A 482 58.40 -48.48 18.27
N LEU A 483 59.30 -49.37 18.69
CA LEU A 483 59.50 -49.75 20.09
C LEU A 483 60.98 -49.70 20.44
N GLY A 484 61.32 -49.06 21.56
CA GLY A 484 62.69 -48.89 22.03
C GLY A 484 62.91 -49.46 23.43
N LYS A 485 64.05 -50.13 23.63
CA LYS A 485 64.37 -50.85 24.86
C LYS A 485 65.84 -50.65 25.27
N HIS A 486 66.07 -50.03 26.43
CA HIS A 486 67.42 -49.75 26.93
C HIS A 486 68.19 -50.99 27.43
N THR A 487 67.51 -52.05 27.86
CA THR A 487 68.19 -53.24 28.41
C THR A 487 67.55 -54.53 27.91
N GLY A 488 68.36 -55.38 27.28
CA GLY A 488 67.96 -56.68 26.72
C GLY A 488 67.29 -56.58 25.36
N GLU A 489 67.52 -57.60 24.53
CA GLU A 489 66.91 -57.74 23.21
C GLU A 489 65.52 -58.40 23.32
N LEU A 490 64.59 -58.04 22.44
CA LEU A 490 63.38 -58.82 22.19
C LEU A 490 63.79 -60.05 21.39
N ASP A 491 63.53 -61.25 21.91
CA ASP A 491 63.89 -62.45 21.17
C ASP A 491 63.12 -62.57 19.84
N SER A 492 63.75 -63.15 18.82
CA SER A 492 63.21 -63.25 17.46
C SER A 492 61.84 -63.94 17.37
N VAL A 493 61.52 -64.84 18.32
CA VAL A 493 60.23 -65.51 18.35
C VAL A 493 59.14 -64.59 18.90
N THR A 494 59.46 -63.70 19.85
CA THR A 494 58.55 -62.63 20.28
C THR A 494 58.33 -61.61 19.17
N GLN A 495 59.40 -61.22 18.45
CA GLN A 495 59.31 -60.30 17.31
C GLN A 495 58.34 -60.83 16.24
N SER A 496 58.50 -62.08 15.81
CA SER A 496 57.61 -62.71 14.82
C SER A 496 56.16 -62.90 15.32
N ALA A 497 55.98 -63.12 16.62
CA ALA A 497 54.66 -63.30 17.20
C ALA A 497 53.88 -61.98 17.37
N LEU A 498 54.56 -60.83 17.37
CA LEU A 498 53.92 -59.51 17.40
C LEU A 498 53.23 -59.15 16.08
N THR A 499 53.58 -59.79 14.95
CA THR A 499 52.98 -59.51 13.64
C THR A 499 51.44 -59.59 13.66
N GLU A 500 50.87 -60.58 14.34
CA GLU A 500 49.41 -60.74 14.43
C GLU A 500 48.76 -59.65 15.31
N VAL A 501 49.45 -59.25 16.38
CA VAL A 501 48.99 -58.22 17.30
C VAL A 501 49.10 -56.83 16.66
N ASN A 502 50.14 -56.60 15.85
CA ASN A 502 50.36 -55.41 15.04
C ASN A 502 49.30 -55.26 13.94
N ARG A 503 48.92 -56.36 13.26
CA ARG A 503 47.80 -56.35 12.30
C ARG A 503 46.51 -55.89 12.97
N ARG A 504 46.20 -56.41 14.15
CA ARG A 504 45.02 -55.99 14.91
C ARG A 504 45.08 -54.51 15.31
N LEU A 505 46.24 -53.98 15.65
CA LEU A 505 46.41 -52.54 15.90
C LEU A 505 46.11 -51.73 14.64
N ALA A 506 46.67 -52.14 13.50
CA ALA A 506 46.46 -51.50 12.21
C ALA A 506 44.98 -51.47 11.82
N ASP A 507 44.27 -52.61 11.91
CA ASP A 507 42.83 -52.71 11.61
C ASP A 507 41.98 -51.73 12.42
N VAL A 508 42.24 -51.64 13.74
CA VAL A 508 41.48 -50.76 14.64
C VAL A 508 41.75 -49.28 14.34
N CYS A 509 43.01 -48.94 14.04
CA CYS A 509 43.41 -47.58 13.67
C CYS A 509 42.84 -47.17 12.29
N GLN A 510 42.88 -48.07 11.30
CA GLN A 510 42.32 -47.84 9.97
C GLN A 510 40.80 -47.68 10.02
N SER A 511 40.10 -48.52 10.78
CA SER A 511 38.65 -48.40 11.02
C SER A 511 38.27 -47.00 11.57
N LYS A 512 39.08 -46.46 12.49
CA LYS A 512 38.88 -45.11 13.06
C LYS A 512 39.13 -43.98 12.05
N LEU A 513 40.08 -44.15 11.14
CA LEU A 513 40.32 -43.19 10.07
C LEU A 513 39.15 -43.13 9.09
N THR A 514 38.67 -44.29 8.64
CA THR A 514 37.52 -44.40 7.73
C THR A 514 36.26 -43.78 8.35
N GLU A 515 36.00 -44.06 9.64
CA GLU A 515 34.88 -43.46 10.39
C GLU A 515 34.96 -41.92 10.40
N ARG A 516 36.16 -41.35 10.60
CA ARG A 516 36.38 -39.90 10.61
C ARG A 516 36.20 -39.28 9.23
N GLN A 517 36.70 -39.94 8.18
CA GLN A 517 36.59 -39.45 6.80
C GLN A 517 35.13 -39.39 6.34
N LEU A 518 34.36 -40.46 6.57
CA LEU A 518 32.92 -40.50 6.27
C LEU A 518 32.14 -39.42 7.02
N ARG A 519 32.47 -39.16 8.30
CA ARG A 519 31.88 -38.06 9.07
C ARG A 519 32.21 -36.69 8.46
N LYS A 520 33.46 -36.48 8.03
CA LYS A 520 33.90 -35.21 7.43
C LYS A 520 33.19 -34.95 6.09
N GLU A 521 33.09 -35.95 5.22
CA GLU A 521 32.37 -35.82 3.96
C GLU A 521 30.87 -35.57 4.18
N ARG A 522 30.22 -36.31 5.08
CA ARG A 522 28.81 -36.08 5.43
C ARG A 522 28.56 -34.66 5.94
N ASN A 523 29.40 -34.17 6.86
CA ASN A 523 29.27 -32.83 7.39
C ASN A 523 29.50 -31.76 6.32
N ARG A 524 30.44 -31.99 5.39
CA ARG A 524 30.70 -31.09 4.27
C ARG A 524 29.48 -31.00 3.35
N SER A 525 28.88 -32.13 2.96
CA SER A 525 27.69 -32.14 2.10
C SER A 525 26.51 -31.43 2.76
N HIS A 526 26.29 -31.64 4.06
CA HIS A 526 25.24 -30.91 4.80
C HIS A 526 25.51 -29.41 4.87
N ALA A 527 26.76 -29.00 5.08
CA ALA A 527 27.15 -27.59 5.12
C ALA A 527 26.96 -26.89 3.78
N VAL A 528 27.30 -27.54 2.65
CA VAL A 528 27.07 -26.99 1.31
C VAL A 528 25.58 -26.81 1.05
N PHE A 529 24.77 -27.82 1.38
CA PHE A 529 23.32 -27.78 1.21
C PHE A 529 22.66 -26.63 2.00
N ASP A 530 23.08 -26.41 3.25
CA ASP A 530 22.58 -25.31 4.08
C ASP A 530 23.12 -23.92 3.70
N ALA A 531 24.24 -23.84 2.98
CA ALA A 531 24.86 -22.59 2.56
C ALA A 531 24.29 -22.04 1.24
N LEU A 532 23.54 -22.84 0.47
CA LEU A 532 22.85 -22.36 -0.73
C LEU A 532 21.85 -21.28 -0.33
N PRO A 533 21.84 -20.12 -1.01
CA PRO A 533 20.92 -19.02 -0.69
C PRO A 533 19.48 -19.33 -1.10
N GLU A 534 19.30 -20.17 -2.11
CA GLU A 534 17.99 -20.53 -2.64
C GLU A 534 17.29 -21.59 -1.77
N PRO A 535 15.94 -21.57 -1.68
CA PRO A 535 15.16 -22.67 -1.16
C PRO A 535 15.42 -23.99 -1.91
N VAL A 536 16.00 -24.97 -1.22
CA VAL A 536 16.26 -26.31 -1.76
C VAL A 536 15.71 -27.40 -0.85
N ALA A 537 14.99 -28.36 -1.45
CA ALA A 537 14.54 -29.58 -0.80
C ALA A 537 14.99 -30.82 -1.57
N ARG A 538 15.21 -31.91 -0.85
CA ARG A 538 15.43 -33.24 -1.41
C ARG A 538 14.22 -34.09 -1.06
N THR A 539 13.56 -34.62 -2.06
CA THR A 539 12.30 -35.35 -1.93
C THR A 539 12.41 -36.78 -2.44
N VAL A 540 11.53 -37.65 -1.93
CA VAL A 540 11.33 -39.01 -2.44
C VAL A 540 9.88 -39.16 -2.88
N VAL A 541 9.63 -39.97 -3.90
CA VAL A 541 8.27 -40.35 -4.28
C VAL A 541 7.96 -41.73 -3.72
N GLU A 542 6.99 -41.81 -2.82
CA GLU A 542 6.44 -43.06 -2.28
C GLU A 542 4.93 -43.11 -2.57
N ASP A 543 4.44 -44.19 -3.17
CA ASP A 543 3.02 -44.38 -3.52
C ASP A 543 2.37 -43.24 -4.34
N GLY A 544 3.18 -42.52 -5.12
CA GLY A 544 2.73 -41.39 -5.95
C GLY A 544 2.73 -40.03 -5.24
N THR A 545 3.08 -40.00 -3.96
CA THR A 545 3.17 -38.78 -3.15
C THR A 545 4.62 -38.40 -2.92
N GLU A 546 4.94 -37.11 -3.04
CA GLU A 546 6.28 -36.58 -2.79
C GLU A 546 6.47 -36.22 -1.30
N TYR A 547 7.55 -36.74 -0.71
CA TYR A 547 7.89 -36.52 0.70
C TYR A 547 9.24 -35.83 0.83
N ILE A 548 9.34 -34.85 1.73
CA ILE A 548 10.61 -34.18 2.02
C ILE A 548 11.49 -35.10 2.86
N LYS A 549 12.64 -35.49 2.29
CA LYS A 549 13.72 -36.22 2.98
C LYS A 549 14.60 -35.26 3.77
N THR A 550 14.94 -34.11 3.18
CA THR A 550 15.67 -33.02 3.84
C THR A 550 15.44 -31.70 3.09
N CYS A 551 15.58 -30.57 3.79
CA CYS A 551 15.48 -29.23 3.22
C CYS A 551 16.52 -28.31 3.85
N ASN A 552 16.97 -27.29 3.12
CA ASN A 552 17.94 -26.33 3.62
C ASN A 552 17.27 -25.22 4.44
N LYS A 553 18.08 -24.38 5.08
CA LYS A 553 17.59 -23.28 5.92
C LYS A 553 16.70 -22.28 5.14
N PRO A 554 17.08 -21.77 3.95
CA PRO A 554 16.19 -20.90 3.15
C PRO A 554 14.83 -21.52 2.86
N PHE A 555 14.77 -22.81 2.51
CA PHE A 555 13.50 -23.49 2.25
C PHE A 555 12.55 -23.43 3.45
N ARG A 556 13.05 -23.69 4.66
CA ARG A 556 12.25 -23.54 5.88
C ARG A 556 11.80 -22.10 6.13
N GLN A 557 12.65 -21.12 5.85
CA GLN A 557 12.36 -19.71 6.07
C GLN A 557 11.35 -19.14 5.08
N THR A 558 11.39 -19.55 3.82
CA THR A 558 10.46 -19.10 2.77
C THR A 558 9.09 -19.72 2.97
N PHE A 559 9.02 -21.03 3.25
CA PHE A 559 7.76 -21.77 3.35
C PHE A 559 7.23 -21.94 4.79
N GLY A 560 7.90 -21.35 5.80
CA GLY A 560 7.43 -21.36 7.19
C GLY A 560 7.44 -22.75 7.86
N LEU A 561 8.34 -23.65 7.46
CA LEU A 561 8.38 -25.03 7.94
C LEU A 561 9.20 -25.19 9.23
N PRO A 562 8.76 -26.02 10.20
CA PRO A 562 9.48 -26.27 11.45
C PRO A 562 10.78 -27.08 11.24
N ASP A 563 11.75 -26.94 12.15
CA ASP A 563 13.10 -27.55 12.05
C ASP A 563 13.12 -29.10 11.99
N GLU A 564 12.09 -29.78 12.49
CA GLU A 564 11.91 -31.24 12.38
C GLU A 564 10.93 -31.57 11.26
N THR A 565 11.36 -31.43 10.00
CA THR A 565 10.54 -31.67 8.79
C THR A 565 10.70 -33.00 8.02
N PRO A 566 11.50 -34.03 8.41
CA PRO A 566 11.55 -35.28 7.63
C PRO A 566 10.22 -36.04 7.63
N GLY A 567 9.76 -36.47 6.45
CA GLY A 567 8.59 -37.35 6.31
C GLY A 567 7.24 -36.65 6.24
N ARG A 568 7.20 -35.30 6.20
CA ARG A 568 6.00 -34.57 5.81
C ARG A 568 5.85 -34.68 4.29
N GLY A 569 4.67 -35.06 3.81
CA GLY A 569 4.34 -34.88 2.39
C GLY A 569 4.58 -33.41 2.04
N LEU A 570 5.26 -33.15 0.92
CA LEU A 570 5.30 -31.81 0.36
C LEU A 570 3.82 -31.42 0.24
N LEU A 571 3.39 -30.42 1.02
CA LEU A 571 1.98 -30.06 1.20
C LEU A 571 1.26 -30.14 -0.15
N ASP A 572 0.06 -30.74 -0.20
CA ASP A 572 -0.83 -30.60 -1.36
C ASP A 572 -1.04 -29.10 -1.75
N GLU A 573 -0.73 -28.18 -0.83
CA GLU A 573 -0.73 -26.71 -0.99
C GLU A 573 0.57 -26.12 -1.58
N LEU A 574 1.74 -26.78 -1.45
CA LEU A 574 3.01 -26.35 -2.08
C LEU A 574 3.17 -26.93 -3.49
N THR A 575 2.36 -27.92 -3.85
CA THR A 575 2.24 -28.38 -5.23
C THR A 575 1.66 -27.25 -6.08
N PRO A 576 2.35 -26.85 -7.16
CA PRO A 576 1.88 -25.81 -8.07
C PRO A 576 0.43 -26.03 -8.49
N GLU A 577 -0.45 -25.08 -8.21
CA GLU A 577 -1.64 -24.90 -9.04
C GLU A 577 -1.12 -24.60 -10.45
N THR A 578 -1.12 -25.63 -11.29
CA THR A 578 -0.73 -25.47 -12.69
C THR A 578 -1.67 -24.45 -13.35
N VAL A 579 -1.15 -23.27 -13.69
CA VAL A 579 -1.68 -22.49 -14.81
C VAL A 579 -1.65 -23.43 -16.02
N GLY A 580 -2.82 -23.91 -16.46
CA GLY A 580 -2.96 -24.80 -17.62
C GLY A 580 -3.26 -26.29 -17.35
N GLY A 581 -3.83 -26.66 -16.19
CA GLY A 581 -4.66 -27.87 -16.08
C GLY A 581 -3.97 -29.24 -16.27
N LYS A 582 -2.64 -29.33 -16.20
CA LYS A 582 -1.92 -30.61 -16.15
C LYS A 582 -1.17 -30.76 -14.83
N ARG A 583 -1.73 -31.56 -13.91
CA ARG A 583 -0.99 -32.18 -12.79
C ARG A 583 0.38 -32.62 -13.31
N ARG A 584 1.48 -32.12 -12.73
CA ARG A 584 2.82 -32.51 -13.20
C ARG A 584 3.13 -33.96 -12.84
N ALA A 585 3.18 -34.79 -13.87
CA ALA A 585 4.25 -35.73 -14.21
C ALA A 585 5.06 -36.42 -13.09
N THR A 586 4.41 -37.01 -12.08
CA THR A 586 4.79 -38.36 -11.66
C THR A 586 4.11 -39.43 -12.51
N ASP A 587 3.13 -39.04 -13.34
CA ASP A 587 2.36 -39.95 -14.21
C ASP A 587 2.86 -39.91 -15.66
N THR A 588 4.09 -40.35 -15.90
CA THR A 588 4.43 -41.04 -17.16
C THR A 588 5.55 -42.03 -16.91
N ALA A 589 5.17 -43.25 -16.52
CA ALA A 589 5.89 -44.48 -16.82
C ALA A 589 7.44 -44.37 -16.89
N GLY A 590 8.10 -44.28 -15.73
CA GLY A 590 9.50 -44.72 -15.58
C GLY A 590 10.61 -43.89 -16.26
N LYS A 591 10.37 -42.63 -16.65
CA LYS A 591 11.45 -41.73 -17.12
C LYS A 591 11.80 -40.65 -16.09
N ARG A 592 13.02 -40.72 -15.53
CA ARG A 592 13.65 -39.66 -14.73
C ARG A 592 13.88 -38.42 -15.61
N GLN A 593 13.05 -37.38 -15.51
CA GLN A 593 13.14 -36.19 -16.36
C GLN A 593 13.39 -34.93 -15.53
N TYR A 594 14.19 -34.03 -16.09
CA TYR A 594 14.43 -32.67 -15.58
C TYR A 594 13.22 -31.79 -15.85
N VAL A 595 12.81 -31.00 -14.86
CA VAL A 595 11.57 -30.22 -14.92
C VAL A 595 11.85 -28.79 -14.48
N THR A 596 11.61 -27.81 -15.35
CA THR A 596 11.68 -26.36 -15.05
C THR A 596 10.31 -25.71 -15.32
N THR A 597 9.81 -24.86 -14.43
CA THR A 597 8.60 -24.03 -14.65
C THR A 597 8.55 -22.83 -13.74
N GLU A 598 7.82 -21.81 -14.15
CA GLU A 598 7.30 -20.81 -13.25
C GLU A 598 6.11 -21.39 -12.46
N THR A 599 6.03 -21.08 -11.17
CA THR A 599 4.97 -21.52 -10.26
C THR A 599 4.69 -20.46 -9.22
N ARG A 600 3.43 -20.37 -8.77
CA ARG A 600 3.06 -19.59 -7.59
C ARG A 600 2.92 -20.55 -6.40
N CYS A 601 3.56 -20.23 -5.29
CA CYS A 601 3.53 -21.07 -4.09
C CYS A 601 3.15 -20.23 -2.86
N PRO A 602 2.39 -20.78 -1.90
CA PRO A 602 2.17 -20.13 -0.62
C PRO A 602 3.49 -20.06 0.15
N THR A 603 3.79 -18.89 0.72
CA THR A 603 4.96 -18.61 1.55
C THR A 603 4.49 -18.15 2.94
N LYS A 604 5.43 -17.97 3.88
CA LYS A 604 5.09 -17.38 5.19
C LYS A 604 4.48 -15.97 5.13
N ASN A 605 4.67 -15.26 4.01
CA ASN A 605 4.26 -13.87 3.82
C ASN A 605 3.11 -13.77 2.79
N GLY A 606 2.34 -14.84 2.55
CA GLY A 606 1.29 -14.88 1.55
C GLY A 606 1.65 -15.81 0.40
N HIS A 607 1.88 -15.28 -0.79
CA HIS A 607 2.28 -16.07 -1.98
C HIS A 607 3.55 -15.48 -2.61
N GLY A 608 4.40 -16.35 -3.18
CA GLY A 608 5.56 -15.95 -3.96
C GLY A 608 5.55 -16.62 -5.33
N GLU A 609 6.19 -15.99 -6.31
CA GLU A 609 6.40 -16.55 -7.64
C GLU A 609 7.82 -17.08 -7.76
N PHE A 610 7.93 -18.33 -8.23
CA PHE A 610 9.18 -19.07 -8.24
C PHE A 610 9.43 -19.70 -9.60
N LEU A 611 10.67 -19.65 -10.07
CA LEU A 611 11.17 -20.53 -11.10
C LEU A 611 11.63 -21.85 -10.43
N PHE A 612 10.76 -22.85 -10.52
CA PHE A 612 10.93 -24.17 -9.95
C PHE A 612 11.75 -25.09 -10.87
N HIS A 613 12.75 -25.74 -10.29
CA HIS A 613 13.57 -26.77 -10.91
C HIS A 613 13.48 -28.08 -10.11
N SER A 614 13.17 -29.19 -10.78
CA SER A 614 13.24 -30.54 -10.20
C SER A 614 14.20 -31.41 -11.01
N VAL A 615 15.16 -32.00 -10.31
CA VAL A 615 16.25 -32.79 -10.87
C VAL A 615 16.28 -34.17 -10.21
N PRO A 616 16.20 -35.28 -10.97
CA PRO A 616 16.31 -36.62 -10.41
C PRO A 616 17.74 -36.93 -9.95
N VAL A 617 17.86 -37.60 -8.80
CA VAL A 617 19.12 -38.11 -8.24
C VAL A 617 19.21 -39.61 -8.49
N GLU A 618 20.39 -40.10 -8.90
CA GLU A 618 20.61 -41.54 -9.06
C GLU A 618 20.62 -42.25 -7.71
N SER A 619 19.60 -43.07 -7.47
CA SER A 619 19.48 -43.98 -6.33
C SER A 619 19.05 -45.38 -6.81
N GLU A 620 19.56 -46.43 -6.14
CA GLU A 620 19.27 -47.84 -6.46
C GLU A 620 17.87 -48.30 -6.01
N TYR A 621 17.25 -47.60 -5.05
CA TYR A 621 16.05 -48.10 -4.34
C TYR A 621 14.85 -47.14 -4.37
N GLU A 622 15.06 -45.83 -4.57
CA GLU A 622 14.02 -44.80 -4.46
C GLU A 622 14.11 -43.78 -5.62
N ALA A 623 12.96 -43.27 -6.07
CA ALA A 623 12.92 -42.13 -6.99
C ALA A 623 13.09 -40.85 -6.18
N GLU A 624 14.31 -40.32 -6.20
CA GLU A 624 14.71 -39.17 -5.39
C GLU A 624 14.95 -37.95 -6.28
N TYR A 625 14.55 -36.76 -5.80
CA TYR A 625 14.63 -35.51 -6.54
C TYR A 625 15.26 -34.41 -5.68
N ILE A 626 15.98 -33.49 -6.33
CA ILE A 626 16.37 -32.19 -5.78
C ILE A 626 15.45 -31.15 -6.39
N GLN A 627 14.76 -30.43 -5.51
CA GLN A 627 13.82 -29.37 -5.82
C GLN A 627 14.43 -28.03 -5.42
N LEU A 628 14.49 -27.10 -6.35
CA LEU A 628 15.03 -25.75 -6.19
C LEU A 628 13.95 -24.75 -6.59
N TYR A 629 13.75 -23.72 -5.77
CA TYR A 629 12.80 -22.64 -6.04
C TYR A 629 13.59 -21.33 -6.09
N VAL A 630 13.72 -20.74 -7.28
CA VAL A 630 14.35 -19.42 -7.44
C VAL A 630 13.26 -18.36 -7.39
N ASP A 631 13.36 -17.40 -6.47
CA ASP A 631 12.37 -16.34 -6.33
C ASP A 631 12.43 -15.37 -7.53
N ILE A 632 11.31 -15.22 -8.24
CA ILE A 632 11.14 -14.33 -9.39
C ILE A 632 10.05 -13.28 -9.16
N SER A 633 9.57 -13.14 -7.91
CA SER A 633 8.44 -12.27 -7.56
C SER A 633 8.68 -10.82 -7.97
N ASP A 634 9.85 -10.27 -7.66
CA ASP A 634 10.22 -8.89 -8.00
C ASP A 634 10.38 -8.66 -9.52
N GLN A 635 10.78 -9.70 -10.26
CA GLN A 635 10.85 -9.62 -11.72
C GLN A 635 9.46 -9.61 -12.32
N LYS A 636 8.59 -10.52 -11.87
CA LYS A 636 7.21 -10.64 -12.35
C LYS A 636 6.36 -9.41 -12.00
N LYS A 637 6.58 -8.82 -10.82
CA LYS A 637 5.97 -7.55 -10.46
C LYS A 637 6.36 -6.44 -11.44
N ARG A 638 7.67 -6.29 -11.72
CA ARG A 638 8.15 -5.30 -12.71
C ARG A 638 7.62 -5.53 -14.13
N GLU A 639 7.56 -6.79 -14.58
CA GLU A 639 6.95 -7.14 -15.88
C GLU A 639 5.48 -6.71 -15.93
N ARG A 640 4.69 -7.02 -14.89
CA ARG A 640 3.27 -6.62 -14.81
C ARG A 640 3.08 -5.12 -14.70
N ASP A 641 3.89 -4.44 -13.89
CA ASP A 641 3.82 -2.99 -13.72
C ASP A 641 4.12 -2.30 -15.05
N LEU A 642 5.15 -2.76 -15.79
CA LEU A 642 5.47 -2.24 -17.13
C LEU A 642 4.31 -2.48 -18.11
N GLU A 643 3.78 -3.71 -18.18
CA GLU A 643 2.61 -4.02 -19.03
C GLU A 643 1.39 -3.17 -18.66
N ARG A 644 1.18 -2.88 -17.36
CA ARG A 644 0.11 -2.01 -16.89
C ARG A 644 0.33 -0.57 -17.35
N TYR A 645 1.53 -0.02 -17.19
CA TYR A 645 1.85 1.33 -17.66
C TYR A 645 1.72 1.46 -19.18
N GLU A 646 2.23 0.47 -19.94
CA GLU A 646 2.08 0.43 -21.39
C GLU A 646 0.60 0.43 -21.79
N ARG A 647 -0.24 -0.41 -21.16
CA ARG A 647 -1.69 -0.41 -21.43
C ARG A 647 -2.39 0.88 -21.06
N LEU A 648 -2.00 1.50 -19.94
CA LEU A 648 -2.56 2.79 -19.52
C LEU A 648 -2.25 3.86 -20.58
N VAL A 649 -0.97 4.08 -20.88
CA VAL A 649 -0.56 5.07 -21.89
C VAL A 649 -1.19 4.77 -23.25
N GLU A 650 -1.27 3.49 -23.62
CA GLU A 650 -1.88 3.08 -24.89
C GLU A 650 -3.35 3.50 -24.99
N ASN A 651 -4.15 3.32 -23.94
CA ASN A 651 -5.61 3.47 -23.98
C ASN A 651 -6.15 4.76 -23.32
N LEU A 652 -5.30 5.69 -22.89
CA LEU A 652 -5.73 6.98 -22.36
C LEU A 652 -6.49 7.78 -23.44
N PRO A 653 -7.57 8.51 -23.09
CA PRO A 653 -8.29 9.41 -23.99
C PRO A 653 -7.52 10.72 -24.26
N ILE A 654 -6.20 10.64 -24.24
CA ILE A 654 -5.22 11.70 -24.47
C ILE A 654 -4.25 11.15 -25.51
N GLY A 655 -3.98 11.91 -26.55
CA GLY A 655 -2.96 11.57 -27.54
C GLY A 655 -1.58 11.78 -26.95
N VAL A 656 -0.87 10.70 -26.67
CA VAL A 656 0.53 10.72 -26.20
C VAL A 656 1.41 10.30 -27.35
N PHE A 657 2.35 11.17 -27.70
CA PHE A 657 3.22 10.93 -28.85
C PHE A 657 4.54 11.65 -28.73
N GLN A 658 5.50 11.14 -29.47
CA GLN A 658 6.86 11.62 -29.49
C GLN A 658 7.23 12.02 -30.91
N THR A 659 7.84 13.21 -31.10
CA THR A 659 8.23 13.72 -32.43
C THR A 659 9.61 14.33 -32.43
N THR A 660 10.26 14.35 -33.59
CA THR A 660 11.48 15.16 -33.77
C THR A 660 11.14 16.63 -34.09
N PRO A 661 11.95 17.60 -33.63
CA PRO A 661 11.75 19.00 -33.93
C PRO A 661 11.93 19.34 -35.41
N GLY A 662 11.26 20.40 -35.86
CA GLY A 662 11.44 20.97 -37.20
C GLY A 662 10.27 20.73 -38.16
N PRO A 663 10.32 21.34 -39.37
CA PRO A 663 9.23 21.26 -40.35
C PRO A 663 9.08 19.87 -40.96
N ASP A 664 10.18 19.11 -41.09
CA ASP A 664 10.23 17.74 -41.60
C ASP A 664 10.37 16.72 -40.45
N GLY A 665 9.78 17.03 -39.29
CA GLY A 665 9.81 16.14 -38.13
C GLY A 665 9.16 14.79 -38.42
N GLU A 666 9.45 13.80 -37.60
CA GLU A 666 8.90 12.44 -37.72
C GLU A 666 8.29 12.01 -36.39
N PHE A 667 7.24 11.18 -36.43
CA PHE A 667 6.68 10.54 -35.25
C PHE A 667 7.56 9.36 -34.84
N ARG A 668 8.00 9.33 -33.58
CA ARG A 668 8.76 8.21 -32.99
C ARG A 668 7.88 7.27 -32.19
N LEU A 669 6.86 7.80 -31.53
CA LEU A 669 5.92 7.04 -30.71
C LEU A 669 4.54 7.66 -30.83
N VAL A 670 3.51 6.81 -30.92
CA VAL A 670 2.11 7.20 -30.97
C VAL A 670 1.30 6.19 -30.16
N ASN A 671 0.47 6.65 -29.22
CA ASN A 671 -0.49 5.81 -28.50
C ASN A 671 -1.82 5.66 -29.28
N GLN A 672 -2.74 4.83 -28.80
CA GLN A 672 -4.04 4.67 -29.45
C GLN A 672 -4.91 5.93 -29.29
N GLY A 673 -4.80 6.65 -28.17
CA GLY A 673 -5.54 7.90 -27.95
C GLY A 673 -5.34 8.94 -29.06
N LEU A 674 -4.12 9.07 -29.60
CA LEU A 674 -3.86 10.01 -30.69
C LEU A 674 -4.52 9.57 -32.01
N VAL A 675 -4.50 8.27 -32.30
CA VAL A 675 -5.15 7.67 -33.48
C VAL A 675 -6.64 7.99 -33.45
N ASP A 676 -7.27 7.80 -32.29
CA ASP A 676 -8.70 8.03 -32.08
C ASP A 676 -9.05 9.52 -32.20
N ILE A 677 -8.26 10.41 -31.56
CA ILE A 677 -8.46 11.87 -31.61
C ILE A 677 -8.33 12.40 -33.05
N LEU A 678 -7.36 11.91 -33.82
CA LEU A 678 -7.12 12.36 -35.19
C LEU A 678 -7.92 11.59 -36.24
N GLU A 679 -8.86 10.72 -35.81
CA GLU A 679 -9.71 9.92 -36.69
C GLU A 679 -8.90 9.11 -37.72
N ALA A 680 -7.71 8.64 -37.35
CA ALA A 680 -6.81 7.88 -38.21
C ALA A 680 -7.17 6.39 -38.21
N ASP A 681 -6.93 5.70 -39.34
CA ASP A 681 -7.27 4.27 -39.48
C ASP A 681 -6.38 3.35 -38.62
N SER A 682 -5.12 3.74 -38.38
CA SER A 682 -4.16 2.99 -37.57
C SER A 682 -2.96 3.86 -37.21
N LYS A 683 -2.06 3.34 -36.36
CA LYS A 683 -0.77 3.99 -36.06
C LYS A 683 0.14 4.12 -37.29
N GLU A 684 0.02 3.24 -38.28
CA GLU A 684 0.82 3.27 -39.51
C GLU A 684 0.57 4.55 -40.33
N TYR A 685 -0.58 5.22 -40.11
CA TYR A 685 -0.86 6.52 -40.72
C TYR A 685 0.23 7.56 -40.41
N PHE A 686 0.79 7.53 -39.20
CA PHE A 686 1.78 8.50 -38.72
C PHE A 686 3.19 8.27 -39.28
N ASP A 687 3.43 7.14 -39.95
CA ASP A 687 4.71 6.86 -40.62
C ASP A 687 4.84 7.65 -41.94
N ASP A 688 3.72 8.03 -42.56
CA ASP A 688 3.66 8.66 -43.88
C ASP A 688 3.34 10.17 -43.84
N ILE A 689 3.11 10.74 -42.65
CA ILE A 689 2.81 12.18 -42.47
C ILE A 689 3.85 12.86 -41.57
N ALA A 690 4.14 14.13 -41.85
CA ALA A 690 4.96 14.92 -40.95
C ALA A 690 4.06 15.50 -39.83
N PRO A 691 4.57 15.70 -38.60
CA PRO A 691 3.81 16.38 -37.55
C PRO A 691 3.33 17.78 -37.96
N SER A 692 3.91 18.38 -39.00
CA SER A 692 3.51 19.68 -39.59
C SER A 692 2.17 19.64 -40.27
N ASP A 693 1.85 18.51 -40.87
CA ASP A 693 0.62 18.32 -41.64
C ASP A 693 -0.61 18.31 -40.73
N LEU A 694 -0.42 18.07 -39.42
CA LEU A 694 -1.52 18.11 -38.45
C LEU A 694 -2.02 19.52 -38.14
N TYR A 695 -1.23 20.58 -38.37
CA TYR A 695 -1.55 21.94 -37.93
C TYR A 695 -2.26 22.71 -39.04
N LEU A 696 -3.43 23.30 -38.76
CA LEU A 696 -4.12 24.17 -39.75
C LEU A 696 -3.34 25.46 -40.03
N ASP A 697 -2.60 25.97 -39.03
CA ASP A 697 -1.86 27.21 -39.11
C ASP A 697 -0.35 26.95 -38.96
N PRO A 698 0.43 27.02 -40.07
CA PRO A 698 1.87 26.81 -40.04
C PRO A 698 2.64 27.84 -39.19
N GLU A 699 2.15 29.08 -39.04
CA GLU A 699 2.80 30.08 -38.20
C GLU A 699 2.67 29.72 -36.73
N ARG A 700 1.50 29.20 -36.32
CA ARG A 700 1.25 28.71 -34.95
C ARG A 700 2.10 27.50 -34.59
N ARG A 701 2.33 26.60 -35.55
CA ARG A 701 3.28 25.49 -35.37
C ARG A 701 4.68 26.02 -35.06
N GLN A 702 5.15 26.98 -35.86
CA GLN A 702 6.50 27.51 -35.68
C GLN A 702 6.65 28.20 -34.32
N GLU A 703 5.65 29.01 -33.92
CA GLU A 703 5.58 29.63 -32.59
C GLU A 703 5.67 28.57 -31.48
N PHE A 704 4.87 27.50 -31.58
CA PHE A 704 4.86 26.41 -30.61
C PHE A 704 6.23 25.70 -30.51
N SER A 705 6.83 25.35 -31.65
CA SER A 705 8.12 24.64 -31.69
C SER A 705 9.27 25.50 -31.17
N GLU A 706 9.31 26.79 -31.51
CA GLU A 706 10.33 27.71 -31.02
C GLU A 706 10.21 27.92 -29.51
N ARG A 707 8.98 28.06 -29.01
CA ARG A 707 8.71 28.23 -27.58
C ARG A 707 9.10 26.99 -26.78
N LEU A 708 8.73 25.79 -27.26
CA LEU A 708 9.08 24.53 -26.62
C LEU A 708 10.60 24.31 -26.56
N LEU A 709 11.34 24.62 -27.64
CA LEU A 709 12.81 24.54 -27.64
C LEU A 709 13.48 25.57 -26.71
N ALA A 710 12.90 26.77 -26.59
CA ALA A 710 13.46 27.84 -25.78
C ALA A 710 13.21 27.64 -24.27
N GLU A 711 12.01 27.16 -23.92
CA GLU A 711 11.55 27.04 -22.53
C GLU A 711 11.77 25.63 -21.96
N GLY A 712 11.92 24.61 -22.81
CA GLY A 712 12.12 23.20 -22.42
C GLY A 712 10.82 22.47 -22.05
N ALA A 713 9.76 23.20 -21.72
CA ALA A 713 8.42 22.69 -21.47
C ALA A 713 7.36 23.74 -21.82
N VAL A 714 6.20 23.30 -22.30
CA VAL A 714 5.02 24.14 -22.52
C VAL A 714 3.77 23.38 -22.07
N GLU A 715 2.81 24.08 -21.48
CA GLU A 715 1.57 23.48 -21.00
C GLU A 715 0.35 24.21 -21.58
N GLY A 716 -0.70 23.44 -21.89
CA GLY A 716 -2.03 23.97 -22.14
C GLY A 716 -2.16 24.84 -23.40
N VAL A 717 -1.37 24.58 -24.44
CA VAL A 717 -1.41 25.40 -25.66
C VAL A 717 -2.58 24.99 -26.53
N GLU A 718 -3.53 25.89 -26.72
CA GLU A 718 -4.68 25.64 -27.60
C GLU A 718 -4.33 25.89 -29.07
N LEU A 719 -4.51 24.88 -29.91
CA LEU A 719 -4.19 24.90 -31.34
C LEU A 719 -5.33 24.30 -32.17
N GLN A 720 -5.32 24.59 -33.48
CA GLN A 720 -6.22 23.96 -34.44
C GLN A 720 -5.49 22.94 -35.28
N PHE A 721 -6.00 21.71 -35.24
CA PHE A 721 -5.47 20.56 -35.93
C PHE A 721 -6.46 20.06 -36.98
N GLU A 722 -5.96 19.36 -38.00
CA GLU A 722 -6.78 18.70 -39.01
C GLU A 722 -6.72 17.19 -38.78
N THR A 723 -7.88 16.54 -38.70
CA THR A 723 -7.97 15.07 -38.59
C THR A 723 -7.57 14.42 -39.92
N ALA A 724 -7.31 13.11 -39.91
CA ALA A 724 -7.04 12.35 -41.15
C ALA A 724 -8.22 12.39 -42.14
N ALA A 725 -9.44 12.63 -41.65
CA ALA A 725 -10.64 12.83 -42.46
C ALA A 725 -10.79 14.26 -43.03
N GLY A 726 -9.90 15.18 -42.66
CA GLY A 726 -9.92 16.58 -43.09
C GLY A 726 -10.81 17.49 -42.24
N ASN A 727 -11.22 17.06 -41.04
CA ASN A 727 -12.07 17.85 -40.16
C ASN A 727 -11.21 18.77 -39.26
N PRO A 728 -11.61 20.04 -39.04
CA PRO A 728 -10.93 20.90 -38.08
C PRO A 728 -11.23 20.47 -36.65
N LEU A 729 -10.19 20.39 -35.83
CA LEU A 729 -10.20 19.93 -34.45
C LEU A 729 -9.52 20.97 -33.56
N TRP A 730 -10.11 21.30 -32.41
CA TRP A 730 -9.44 22.11 -31.40
C TRP A 730 -8.75 21.20 -30.40
N VAL A 731 -7.46 21.39 -30.23
CA VAL A 731 -6.65 20.59 -29.32
C VAL A 731 -5.94 21.47 -28.30
N GLU A 732 -5.81 20.94 -27.10
CA GLU A 732 -4.92 21.47 -26.07
C GLU A 732 -3.69 20.57 -26.03
N ILE A 733 -2.50 21.13 -26.29
CA ILE A 733 -1.24 20.39 -26.33
C ILE A 733 -0.27 20.88 -25.26
N SER A 734 0.30 19.94 -24.54
CA SER A 734 1.39 20.12 -23.58
C SER A 734 2.58 19.30 -24.02
N GLY A 735 3.79 19.75 -23.72
CA GLY A 735 4.99 19.10 -24.21
C GLY A 735 6.24 19.45 -23.44
N ILE A 736 7.18 18.52 -23.44
CA ILE A 736 8.54 18.72 -22.92
C ILE A 736 9.57 18.36 -23.97
N VAL A 737 10.77 18.94 -23.86
CA VAL A 737 11.93 18.58 -24.67
C VAL A 737 12.81 17.62 -23.88
N THR A 738 13.07 16.45 -24.46
CA THR A 738 14.02 15.46 -23.96
C THR A 738 15.16 15.25 -24.98
N GLU A 739 16.22 14.55 -24.56
CA GLU A 739 17.34 14.17 -25.45
C GLU A 739 17.39 12.65 -25.60
N GLU A 740 17.40 12.18 -26.85
CA GLU A 740 17.57 10.76 -27.19
C GLU A 740 18.67 10.64 -28.25
N ASP A 741 19.70 9.84 -27.97
CA ASP A 741 20.91 9.70 -28.80
C ASP A 741 21.63 11.03 -29.15
N GLY A 742 21.45 12.06 -28.33
CA GLY A 742 22.04 13.38 -28.51
C GLY A 742 21.29 14.29 -29.48
N GLU A 743 20.08 13.89 -29.88
CA GLU A 743 19.13 14.72 -30.64
C GLU A 743 17.95 15.14 -29.76
N PRO A 744 17.46 16.39 -29.88
CA PRO A 744 16.28 16.83 -29.16
C PRO A 744 15.04 16.11 -29.68
N VAL A 745 14.16 15.73 -28.76
CA VAL A 745 12.89 15.05 -29.04
C VAL A 745 11.78 15.74 -28.25
N PHE A 746 10.60 15.87 -28.84
CA PHE A 746 9.41 16.39 -28.17
C PHE A 746 8.53 15.25 -27.69
N GLU A 747 8.27 15.19 -26.39
CA GLU A 747 7.26 14.33 -25.80
C GLU A 747 6.01 15.17 -25.54
N LEU A 748 4.91 14.81 -26.20
CA LEU A 748 3.71 15.62 -26.33
C LEU A 748 2.49 14.86 -25.84
N ALA A 749 1.62 15.57 -25.12
CA ALA A 749 0.30 15.12 -24.71
C ALA A 749 -0.76 16.06 -25.29
N MET A 750 -1.77 15.51 -25.95
CA MET A 750 -2.81 16.24 -26.67
C MET A 750 -4.18 15.80 -26.22
N GLN A 751 -5.06 16.76 -25.94
CA GLN A 751 -6.46 16.52 -25.62
C GLN A 751 -7.37 17.22 -26.63
N ASP A 752 -8.42 16.54 -27.07
CA ASP A 752 -9.49 17.17 -27.84
C ASP A 752 -10.35 18.07 -26.92
N ILE A 753 -10.42 19.35 -27.26
CA ILE A 753 -11.21 20.36 -26.56
C ILE A 753 -12.31 20.95 -27.45
N SER A 754 -12.63 20.31 -28.58
CA SER A 754 -13.62 20.78 -29.56
C SER A 754 -15.00 20.92 -28.92
N ALA A 755 -15.46 19.92 -28.17
CA ALA A 755 -16.73 19.98 -27.45
C ALA A 755 -16.78 21.13 -26.41
N ARG A 756 -15.64 21.44 -25.77
CA ARG A 756 -15.49 22.58 -24.85
C ARG A 756 -15.64 23.89 -25.62
N LYS A 757 -14.92 24.04 -26.74
CA LYS A 757 -14.96 25.24 -27.59
C LYS A 757 -16.33 25.50 -28.19
N GLU A 758 -17.03 24.46 -28.64
CA GLU A 758 -18.40 24.59 -29.15
C GLU A 758 -19.37 25.06 -28.06
N ARG A 759 -19.32 24.47 -26.87
CA ARG A 759 -20.14 24.91 -25.73
C ARG A 759 -19.87 26.37 -25.36
N ASP A 760 -18.59 26.75 -25.27
CA ASP A 760 -18.20 28.12 -24.95
C ASP A 760 -18.69 29.10 -26.02
N GLN A 761 -18.60 28.73 -27.30
CA GLN A 761 -19.10 29.55 -28.41
C GLN A 761 -20.64 29.65 -28.40
N GLN A 762 -21.36 28.55 -28.17
CA GLN A 762 -22.81 28.53 -28.06
C GLN A 762 -23.30 29.41 -26.90
N LEU A 763 -22.69 29.27 -25.73
CA LEU A 763 -22.98 30.10 -24.56
C LEU A 763 -22.67 31.58 -24.81
N SER A 764 -21.58 31.88 -25.53
CA SER A 764 -21.21 33.24 -25.89
C SER A 764 -22.23 33.87 -26.85
N VAL A 765 -22.65 33.15 -27.90
CA VAL A 765 -23.65 33.61 -28.86
C VAL A 765 -25.02 33.78 -28.21
N LEU A 766 -25.49 32.78 -27.46
CA LEU A 766 -26.78 32.82 -26.78
C LEU A 766 -26.85 34.02 -25.83
N ASN A 767 -25.83 34.19 -25.00
CA ASN A 767 -25.78 35.34 -24.10
C ASN A 767 -25.70 36.67 -24.84
N ARG A 768 -24.96 36.76 -25.97
CA ARG A 768 -24.92 37.98 -26.77
C ARG A 768 -26.30 38.33 -27.34
N VAL A 769 -27.04 37.34 -27.82
CA VAL A 769 -28.41 37.53 -28.35
C VAL A 769 -29.38 37.91 -27.24
N LEU A 770 -29.34 37.20 -26.10
CA LEU A 770 -30.16 37.52 -24.93
C LEU A 770 -29.89 38.93 -24.43
N ARG A 771 -28.62 39.36 -24.33
CA ARG A 771 -28.23 40.73 -23.98
C ARG A 771 -28.82 41.76 -24.93
N HIS A 772 -28.72 41.53 -26.24
CA HIS A 772 -29.26 42.45 -27.24
C HIS A 772 -30.79 42.58 -27.13
N ASN A 773 -31.49 41.46 -26.95
CA ASN A 773 -32.95 41.45 -26.84
C ASN A 773 -33.42 42.08 -25.52
N LEU A 774 -32.76 41.78 -24.40
CA LEU A 774 -33.04 42.40 -23.10
C LEU A 774 -32.81 43.92 -23.16
N ARG A 775 -31.68 44.37 -23.71
CA ARG A 775 -31.37 45.80 -23.81
C ARG A 775 -32.39 46.53 -24.69
N ASN A 776 -32.84 45.92 -25.79
CA ASN A 776 -33.87 46.49 -26.64
C ASN A 776 -35.22 46.58 -25.93
N ALA A 777 -35.63 45.52 -25.22
CA ALA A 777 -36.87 45.52 -24.45
C ALA A 777 -36.84 46.58 -23.34
N ILE A 778 -35.75 46.67 -22.58
CA ILE A 778 -35.52 47.67 -21.54
C ILE A 778 -35.63 49.08 -22.13
N ASN A 779 -34.95 49.37 -23.25
CA ASN A 779 -35.00 50.70 -23.89
C ASN A 779 -36.42 51.08 -24.36
N VAL A 780 -37.21 50.12 -24.84
CA VAL A 780 -38.60 50.36 -25.25
C VAL A 780 -39.49 50.66 -24.03
N ILE A 781 -39.34 49.92 -22.94
CA ILE A 781 -40.09 50.17 -21.70
C ILE A 781 -39.67 51.52 -21.09
N GLU A 782 -38.37 51.83 -21.07
CA GLU A 782 -37.82 53.13 -20.63
C GLU A 782 -38.45 54.29 -21.43
N GLY A 783 -38.49 54.18 -22.75
CA GLY A 783 -39.09 55.21 -23.62
C GLY A 783 -40.60 55.37 -23.42
N ASN A 784 -41.34 54.28 -23.25
CA ASN A 784 -42.79 54.35 -23.00
C ASN A 784 -43.12 54.89 -21.60
N ALA A 785 -42.32 54.53 -20.59
CA ALA A 785 -42.48 55.03 -19.23
C ALA A 785 -42.25 56.55 -19.17
N ALA A 786 -41.21 57.06 -19.83
CA ALA A 786 -40.95 58.50 -19.93
C ALA A 786 -42.11 59.26 -20.60
N LEU A 787 -42.66 58.72 -21.71
CA LEU A 787 -43.82 59.30 -22.38
C LEU A 787 -45.08 59.32 -21.52
N LEU A 788 -45.28 58.29 -20.68
CA LEU A 788 -46.39 58.23 -19.72
C LEU A 788 -46.20 59.22 -18.56
N GLY A 789 -44.97 59.40 -18.09
CA GLY A 789 -44.63 60.37 -17.04
C GLY A 789 -44.94 61.81 -17.44
N ASP A 790 -44.73 62.15 -18.71
CA ASP A 790 -45.05 63.48 -19.26
C ASP A 790 -46.56 63.70 -19.51
N ALA A 791 -47.35 62.63 -19.62
CA ALA A 791 -48.75 62.69 -20.05
C ALA A 791 -49.78 62.54 -18.91
N VAL A 792 -49.36 62.04 -17.75
CA VAL A 792 -50.27 61.72 -16.64
C VAL A 792 -50.11 62.72 -15.50
N GLU A 793 -51.21 63.40 -15.14
CA GLU A 793 -51.24 64.39 -14.04
C GLU A 793 -51.79 63.81 -12.72
N GLU A 794 -52.33 62.59 -12.73
CA GLU A 794 -52.89 61.96 -11.53
C GLU A 794 -51.78 61.35 -10.64
N GLU A 795 -51.69 61.85 -9.40
CA GLU A 795 -50.61 61.53 -8.44
C GLU A 795 -50.39 60.02 -8.21
N HIS A 796 -51.46 59.24 -8.14
CA HIS A 796 -51.38 57.78 -7.94
C HIS A 796 -50.87 57.02 -9.18
N LEU A 797 -51.12 57.53 -10.38
CA LEU A 797 -50.58 56.97 -11.62
C LEU A 797 -49.14 57.43 -11.86
N GLN A 798 -48.78 58.64 -11.41
CA GLN A 798 -47.41 59.14 -11.47
C GLN A 798 -46.45 58.30 -10.61
N ALA A 799 -46.88 57.94 -9.40
CA ALA A 799 -46.14 57.00 -8.55
C ALA A 799 -45.94 55.62 -9.20
N SER A 800 -46.90 55.18 -10.02
CA SER A 800 -46.79 53.92 -10.76
C SER A 800 -45.78 54.03 -11.91
N VAL A 801 -45.72 55.16 -12.62
CA VAL A 801 -44.71 55.42 -13.67
C VAL A 801 -43.31 55.49 -13.07
N GLU A 802 -43.12 56.20 -11.96
CA GLU A 802 -41.83 56.23 -11.25
C GLU A 802 -41.41 54.82 -10.78
N GLY A 803 -42.37 53.97 -10.41
CA GLY A 803 -42.15 52.56 -10.13
C GLY A 803 -41.60 51.77 -11.33
N ILE A 804 -42.17 52.00 -12.52
CA ILE A 804 -41.71 51.37 -13.77
C ILE A 804 -40.31 51.84 -14.13
N GLU A 805 -40.04 53.15 -14.08
CA GLU A 805 -38.71 53.70 -14.39
C GLU A 805 -37.61 53.15 -13.47
N ARG A 806 -37.92 53.04 -12.16
CA ARG A 806 -36.99 52.46 -11.18
C ARG A 806 -36.70 50.98 -11.47
N ARG A 807 -37.72 50.18 -11.80
CA ARG A 807 -37.55 48.76 -12.15
C ARG A 807 -36.73 48.58 -13.43
N VAL A 808 -36.98 49.39 -14.46
CA VAL A 808 -36.21 49.42 -15.71
C VAL A 808 -34.75 49.77 -15.44
N LYS A 809 -34.48 50.76 -14.58
CA LYS A 809 -33.12 51.16 -14.18
C LYS A 809 -32.39 50.03 -13.45
N ASN A 810 -33.05 49.34 -12.53
CA ASN A 810 -32.47 48.20 -11.81
C ASN A 810 -32.15 47.03 -12.77
N LEU A 811 -33.07 46.69 -13.69
CA LEU A 811 -32.86 45.66 -14.73
C LEU A 811 -31.66 45.97 -15.63
N LYS A 812 -31.46 47.26 -15.98
CA LYS A 812 -30.33 47.73 -16.77
C LYS A 812 -29.01 47.55 -16.02
N GLN A 813 -28.96 47.90 -14.73
CA GLN A 813 -27.79 47.70 -13.88
C GLN A 813 -27.47 46.23 -13.65
N LEU A 814 -28.48 45.39 -13.43
CA LEU A 814 -28.32 43.95 -13.24
C LEU A 814 -27.74 43.28 -14.50
N SER A 815 -28.27 43.65 -15.67
CA SER A 815 -27.76 43.18 -16.96
C SER A 815 -26.31 43.58 -17.18
N GLU A 816 -25.90 44.79 -16.79
CA GLU A 816 -24.52 45.26 -16.91
C GLU A 816 -23.58 44.56 -15.90
N LYS A 817 -23.99 44.34 -14.65
CA LYS A 817 -23.21 43.59 -13.65
C LYS A 817 -22.94 42.15 -14.08
N ALA A 818 -23.93 41.46 -14.63
CA ALA A 818 -23.77 40.11 -15.17
C ALA A 818 -22.76 40.03 -16.33
N VAL A 819 -22.53 41.14 -17.06
CA VAL A 819 -21.46 41.23 -18.08
C VAL A 819 -20.09 41.27 -17.43
N THR A 820 -19.92 42.10 -16.40
CA THR A 820 -18.65 42.29 -15.70
C THR A 820 -18.18 40.99 -15.07
N VAL A 821 -19.07 40.31 -14.35
CA VAL A 821 -18.78 39.01 -13.70
C VAL A 821 -18.27 38.00 -14.72
N ARG A 822 -18.94 37.83 -15.86
CA ARG A 822 -18.47 36.90 -16.88
C ARG A 822 -17.17 37.35 -17.56
N SER A 823 -16.95 38.65 -17.74
CA SER A 823 -15.69 39.14 -18.29
C SER A 823 -14.50 38.88 -17.36
N VAL A 824 -14.74 38.80 -16.05
CA VAL A 824 -13.73 38.38 -15.06
C VAL A 824 -13.45 36.89 -15.19
N PHE A 825 -14.49 36.05 -15.33
CA PHE A 825 -14.32 34.61 -15.57
C PHE A 825 -13.66 34.28 -16.93
N ASP A 826 -14.02 34.97 -18.02
CA ASP A 826 -13.42 34.78 -19.35
C ASP A 826 -11.96 35.27 -19.40
N LYS A 827 -11.62 36.32 -18.63
CA LYS A 827 -10.24 36.85 -18.54
C LYS A 827 -9.37 36.06 -17.55
N GLY A 828 -9.97 35.34 -16.60
CA GLY A 828 -9.25 34.43 -15.71
C GLY A 828 -8.49 33.31 -16.45
N ARG A 829 -8.85 33.01 -17.71
CA ARG A 829 -8.15 32.05 -18.59
C ARG A 829 -7.08 32.66 -19.50
N ARG A 830 -6.84 33.97 -19.44
CA ARG A 830 -5.74 34.63 -20.17
C ARG A 830 -4.96 35.55 -19.24
N ILE A 831 -4.09 34.98 -18.43
CA ILE A 831 -3.08 35.75 -17.69
C ILE A 831 -1.69 35.40 -18.22
N ASP A 832 -1.45 35.75 -19.48
CA ASP A 832 -0.10 35.87 -20.06
C ASP A 832 0.15 37.28 -20.61
N THR A 833 -0.67 38.26 -20.19
CA THR A 833 -0.44 39.63 -20.64
C THR A 833 0.52 40.30 -19.67
N VAL A 834 1.75 40.54 -20.13
CA VAL A 834 2.68 41.49 -19.49
C VAL A 834 1.94 42.82 -19.39
N CYS A 835 1.52 43.19 -18.17
CA CYS A 835 0.87 44.47 -17.92
C CYS A 835 1.95 45.49 -17.62
N ASP A 836 2.09 46.51 -18.47
CA ASP A 836 2.93 47.67 -18.16
C ASP A 836 2.20 48.52 -17.12
N VAL A 837 2.55 48.30 -15.86
CA VAL A 837 1.97 48.99 -14.71
C VAL A 837 2.17 50.50 -14.82
N GLY A 838 3.22 50.96 -15.51
CA GLY A 838 3.45 52.38 -15.78
C GLY A 838 2.36 52.98 -16.67
N GLU A 839 2.09 52.38 -17.83
CA GLU A 839 1.03 52.86 -18.74
C GLU A 839 -0.36 52.86 -18.09
N LEU A 840 -0.68 51.82 -17.30
CA LEU A 840 -1.96 51.73 -16.62
C LEU A 840 -2.12 52.86 -15.59
N LEU A 841 -1.09 53.10 -14.78
CA LEU A 841 -1.11 54.14 -13.76
C LEU A 841 -1.09 55.55 -14.38
N GLU A 842 -0.44 55.75 -15.51
CA GLU A 842 -0.52 57.00 -16.28
C GLU A 842 -1.92 57.24 -16.85
N ALA A 843 -2.58 56.19 -17.35
CA ALA A 843 -3.96 56.29 -17.83
C ALA A 843 -4.94 56.65 -16.70
N VAL A 844 -4.79 56.02 -15.53
CA VAL A 844 -5.60 56.31 -14.33
C VAL A 844 -5.30 57.72 -13.80
N ALA A 845 -4.03 58.12 -13.75
CA ALA A 845 -3.63 59.48 -13.34
C ALA A 845 -4.25 60.54 -14.26
N THR A 846 -4.23 60.31 -15.59
CA THR A 846 -4.83 61.21 -16.58
C THR A 846 -6.36 61.29 -16.41
N GLU A 847 -7.02 60.15 -16.15
CA GLU A 847 -8.46 60.13 -15.89
C GLU A 847 -8.81 60.92 -14.62
N PHE A 848 -8.03 60.78 -13.55
CA PHE A 848 -8.23 61.51 -12.29
C PHE A 848 -7.91 63.00 -12.39
N GLU A 849 -6.85 63.40 -13.10
CA GLU A 849 -6.56 64.81 -13.40
C GLU A 849 -7.69 65.47 -14.20
N SER A 850 -8.31 64.73 -15.12
CA SER A 850 -9.45 65.23 -15.89
C SER A 850 -10.71 65.47 -15.04
N ARG A 851 -10.89 64.70 -13.96
CA ARG A 851 -12.02 64.84 -13.02
C ARG A 851 -11.74 65.82 -11.89
N HIS A 852 -10.47 66.03 -11.54
CA HIS A 852 -10.04 66.87 -10.43
C HIS A 852 -8.96 67.86 -10.87
N MET A 853 -9.37 68.92 -11.58
CA MET A 853 -8.51 69.95 -12.17
C MET A 853 -7.58 70.72 -11.20
N GLU A 854 -7.72 70.54 -9.89
CA GLU A 854 -6.89 71.18 -8.86
C GLU A 854 -5.76 70.28 -8.32
N ALA A 855 -5.74 68.99 -8.69
CA ALA A 855 -4.75 68.02 -8.24
C ALA A 855 -3.86 67.58 -9.41
N SER A 856 -2.54 67.53 -9.19
CA SER A 856 -1.58 66.95 -10.13
C SER A 856 -1.10 65.60 -9.61
N PHE A 857 -1.09 64.58 -10.46
CA PHE A 857 -0.65 63.23 -10.12
C PHE A 857 0.65 62.91 -10.86
N THR A 858 1.65 62.44 -10.13
CA THR A 858 2.93 61.99 -10.71
C THR A 858 3.10 60.50 -10.43
N VAL A 859 3.24 59.72 -11.49
CA VAL A 859 3.58 58.29 -11.42
C VAL A 859 5.09 58.16 -11.24
N GLY A 860 5.54 57.39 -10.25
CA GLY A 860 6.97 57.16 -9.97
C GLY A 860 7.59 56.13 -10.92
N GLU A 861 8.92 56.07 -11.00
CA GLU A 861 9.63 55.04 -11.77
C GLU A 861 9.45 53.65 -11.14
N PHE A 862 9.16 52.64 -11.96
CA PHE A 862 9.05 51.24 -11.56
C PHE A 862 10.20 50.43 -12.19
N ASP A 863 10.93 49.69 -11.37
CA ASP A 863 11.95 48.76 -11.84
C ASP A 863 11.27 47.45 -12.30
N ALA A 864 11.04 47.35 -13.62
CA ALA A 864 10.64 46.17 -14.41
C ALA A 864 9.15 45.72 -14.35
N PRO A 865 8.63 45.11 -15.44
CA PRO A 865 7.30 44.51 -15.45
C PRO A 865 7.23 43.36 -14.44
N VAL A 866 6.18 43.36 -13.62
CA VAL A 866 5.90 42.29 -12.66
C VAL A 866 5.41 41.07 -13.43
N ARG A 867 6.26 40.05 -13.61
CA ARG A 867 5.83 38.70 -13.98
C ARG A 867 5.41 37.97 -12.72
N GLN A 868 4.14 37.61 -12.61
CA GLN A 868 3.69 36.63 -11.62
C GLN A 868 4.08 35.24 -12.17
N SER A 869 5.12 34.60 -11.61
CA SER A 869 5.34 33.17 -11.86
C SER A 869 4.37 32.38 -10.97
N ARG A 870 3.71 31.37 -11.54
CA ARG A 870 3.09 30.31 -10.74
C ARG A 870 4.14 29.53 -9.97
#